data_AF-A0A8B6HEM2-F1
#
_entry.id   AF-A0A8B6HEM2-F1
#
_cell.length_a   1.000
_cell.length_b   1.000
_cell.length_c   1.000
_cell.angle_alpha   90.00
_cell.angle_beta   90.00
_cell.angle_gamma   90.00
#
_symmetry.space_group_name_H-M   'P 1'
#
loop_
_entity.id
_entity.type
_entity.pdbx_description
1 polymer ?
#
loop_
_entity_poly.entity_id
_entity_poly.type
_entity_poly.pdbx_seq_one_letter_code
_entity_poly.pdbx_strand_id
1 'polypeptide(L)'
;MDFTLFVEKNSEVSRILFINIVFFSYAYSDRYCFNCQDNSNLASCTRVITCGTHEECYIEKIIADDGVPYFNQGCRDRQVCQTTPLGRRSDTVSCDQCCDSDFCNYRGCNEHGINADHYNHLCLSCGDSKFTADNLCHKVGLCAVGQKCSVVEKRDFNGKQVFQFGCKSESECASIQNPNICNKCCTGPFCNYKCSSGSSSIASLQTPSTTQGWNVVPVMPKTTPTYLQPAYSKNITSCFSCKDISSPADCTEFTHCGEHEQCYIKKSVTSDGNVIFSGDCSPKTSCYSSNSNQLNTVICHECCKTDFCNVNGCGHTDCTPNAQTAPTEVAILMEIVMEINIICALLSVILHITRQDKIHCPIKLCTCTKFTAICSGKNLTYIPRFPIGIKSFSFLQGNIGALSRERTKNLTFNVINELTLKNNAIVRLKPDTFSPFMKISSLTISFEPSLPATDVRNALHNMKTSSLRSLTLTNNNWSVLPHDMFTTISTKKIREINIKSNNLQVLHFSWFLNMSYFHNLKISYNKISTIFPERISSLNKLYLDGNEIVKFETFCINHSINSALPNLKWLSLNNNRIGNFTQFRCLPRLRTLEIDNNCIGTIHNNTFTELKGLTSLILKAAGKPLKKIEDKAFNLPSLQKLSLRDCQFHFDSLSASEQSRVLSGCKDLKVLDLGGNYLSSTILPRILSQVKQLTYLNLQYTRLGYLPDKLFPELPFINTLIMKMNRIYGWDRDVFAHVTSLQYLDLRNNLIKIVNESSFPTTLLANLKTINLATNQFACTCEQIWFVSWLRQTNITLLQFPQRYYCSSPDNYSGSLLKDYKPSFVSCNPIFLIVISISALICLLILTMLIFLKCNINIKNCLYLLKVKQFRRQGYLPILNSDDYEYHAFVVYCEENRIWVHNDFVKRLEIEDGFKFCIHHRDFEVGKPISVNIDQYLNKSWKVVVIISNAFAKSEWCQWEIDIIQERRRRQGRNALLLVMLENITSKNMTSPLRTLLDSTPHLRFKKGIGENVFWTAVVEDLRKAIGQPPVSEL
;
A
#
# COMPACT_ATOMS: atom_id res chain seq x y z
N MET A 1 55.82 -43.47 18.08
CA MET A 1 56.44 -42.88 19.29
C MET A 1 55.56 -41.70 19.69
N ASP A 2 54.58 -41.83 20.59
CA ASP A 2 54.43 -42.76 21.73
C ASP A 2 55.54 -42.57 22.79
N PHE A 3 55.27 -42.49 24.10
CA PHE A 3 53.97 -42.43 24.84
C PHE A 3 54.22 -41.84 26.26
N THR A 4 53.41 -40.85 26.66
CA THR A 4 52.81 -40.59 28.02
C THR A 4 53.58 -40.72 29.37
N LEU A 5 52.88 -40.26 30.45
CA LEU A 5 52.92 -40.67 31.88
C LEU A 5 53.90 -40.02 32.90
N PHE A 6 53.39 -38.99 33.63
CA PHE A 6 53.12 -38.95 35.09
C PHE A 6 52.48 -37.56 35.42
N VAL A 7 51.37 -37.31 36.14
CA VAL A 7 50.61 -38.03 37.22
C VAL A 7 51.42 -38.09 38.52
N GLU A 8 51.01 -37.71 39.74
CA GLU A 8 49.80 -37.13 40.38
C GLU A 8 50.30 -36.11 41.46
N LYS A 9 49.61 -35.47 42.42
CA LYS A 9 48.24 -35.32 43.02
C LYS A 9 48.25 -33.90 43.70
N ASN A 10 47.32 -33.32 44.48
CA ASN A 10 45.96 -33.53 45.04
C ASN A 10 45.42 -32.07 45.32
N SER A 11 44.27 -31.73 45.94
CA SER A 11 43.11 -32.43 46.51
C SER A 11 41.86 -31.51 46.44
N GLU A 12 40.68 -32.06 46.11
CA GLU A 12 39.39 -31.38 46.36
C GLU A 12 38.93 -31.53 47.82
N VAL A 13 38.49 -30.43 48.46
CA VAL A 13 37.39 -30.31 49.45
C VAL A 13 36.96 -28.83 49.41
N SER A 14 35.72 -28.39 49.15
CA SER A 14 34.42 -29.07 48.96
C SER A 14 33.69 -28.57 47.69
N ARG A 15 32.78 -29.41 47.18
CA ARG A 15 31.70 -29.00 46.24
C ARG A 15 30.44 -28.54 47.02
N ILE A 16 29.35 -28.25 46.29
CA ILE A 16 28.03 -27.72 46.76
C ILE A 16 28.05 -26.17 46.85
N LEU A 17 27.28 -25.38 46.07
CA LEU A 17 26.31 -25.64 45.00
C LEU A 17 26.88 -25.21 43.62
N PHE A 18 26.86 -26.02 42.55
CA PHE A 18 25.74 -26.44 41.68
C PHE A 18 25.34 -25.43 40.56
N ILE A 19 25.88 -25.67 39.35
CA ILE A 19 25.29 -25.44 38.01
C ILE A 19 24.94 -23.97 37.66
N ASN A 20 25.66 -23.31 36.73
CA ASN A 20 25.56 -23.58 35.28
C ASN A 20 26.83 -23.21 34.48
N ILE A 21 27.06 -23.92 33.37
CA ILE A 21 28.00 -23.54 32.31
C ILE A 21 27.25 -22.73 31.24
N VAL A 22 27.85 -21.64 30.74
CA VAL A 22 27.38 -20.98 29.52
C VAL A 22 28.53 -20.97 28.50
N PHE A 23 28.29 -21.59 27.34
CA PHE A 23 29.17 -21.52 26.18
C PHE A 23 29.24 -20.07 25.67
N PHE A 24 30.44 -19.55 25.43
CA PHE A 24 30.62 -18.37 24.60
C PHE A 24 30.52 -18.76 23.12
N SER A 25 29.29 -18.85 22.62
CA SER A 25 29.04 -18.89 21.18
C SER A 25 29.26 -17.49 20.57
N TYR A 26 30.12 -17.39 19.56
CA TYR A 26 30.23 -16.16 18.74
C TYR A 26 28.90 -15.91 18.02
N ALA A 27 28.15 -14.91 18.47
CA ALA A 27 26.96 -14.44 17.78
C ALA A 27 27.37 -13.51 16.63
N TYR A 28 27.51 -14.07 15.43
CA TYR A 28 27.49 -13.26 14.21
C TYR A 28 26.09 -12.66 14.05
N SER A 29 25.99 -11.33 14.00
CA SER A 29 24.71 -10.63 13.87
C SER A 29 24.24 -10.60 12.42
N ASP A 30 23.04 -11.11 12.15
CA ASP A 30 22.34 -10.88 10.89
C ASP A 30 22.24 -9.37 10.62
N ARG A 31 22.63 -8.89 9.43
CA ARG A 31 22.58 -7.46 9.12
C ARG A 31 21.19 -7.05 8.63
N TYR A 32 20.70 -5.91 9.12
CA TYR A 32 19.36 -5.40 8.83
C TYR A 32 19.41 -4.25 7.82
N CYS A 33 18.77 -4.42 6.67
CA CYS A 33 18.77 -3.43 5.58
C CYS A 33 17.35 -3.03 5.19
N PHE A 34 17.17 -1.81 4.67
CA PHE A 34 15.92 -1.45 3.99
C PHE A 34 15.83 -2.15 2.62
N ASN A 35 14.63 -2.60 2.24
CA ASN A 35 14.37 -3.27 0.96
C ASN A 35 13.22 -2.61 0.20
N CYS A 36 13.56 -1.91 -0.88
CA CYS A 36 12.61 -1.36 -1.85
C CYS A 36 13.26 -1.31 -3.24
N GLN A 37 12.49 -1.61 -4.29
CA GLN A 37 12.86 -1.41 -5.69
C GLN A 37 12.00 -0.30 -6.31
N ASP A 38 12.50 0.32 -7.38
CA ASP A 38 11.83 1.31 -8.23
C ASP A 38 11.17 2.50 -7.49
N ASN A 39 11.73 2.87 -6.34
CA ASN A 39 11.07 3.79 -5.41
C ASN A 39 11.60 5.23 -5.60
N SER A 40 10.75 6.14 -6.05
CA SER A 40 11.12 7.55 -6.33
C SER A 40 11.23 8.43 -5.08
N ASN A 41 10.82 7.95 -3.90
CA ASN A 41 11.03 8.66 -2.64
C ASN A 41 11.55 7.70 -1.57
N LEU A 42 12.84 7.83 -1.25
CA LEU A 42 13.55 6.96 -0.32
C LEU A 42 12.93 6.93 1.09
N ALA A 43 12.39 8.06 1.56
CA ALA A 43 11.75 8.17 2.88
C ALA A 43 10.41 7.41 2.97
N SER A 44 9.88 6.90 1.85
CA SER A 44 8.73 5.98 1.83
C SER A 44 9.13 4.53 2.12
N CYS A 45 10.42 4.17 2.04
CA CYS A 45 10.85 2.80 2.28
C CYS A 45 10.73 2.44 3.76
N THR A 46 9.91 1.44 4.06
CA THR A 46 9.56 1.02 5.44
C THR A 46 9.67 -0.49 5.66
N ARG A 47 10.04 -1.25 4.63
CA ARG A 47 10.30 -2.69 4.72
C ARG A 47 11.76 -2.92 5.08
N VAL A 48 11.99 -3.74 6.11
CA VAL A 48 13.31 -4.20 6.55
C VAL A 48 13.44 -5.68 6.21
N ILE A 49 14.66 -6.11 5.85
CA ILE A 49 15.05 -7.51 5.70
C ILE A 49 16.36 -7.78 6.45
N THR A 50 16.60 -9.04 6.78
CA THR A 50 17.91 -9.58 7.20
C THR A 50 18.67 -10.06 5.96
N CYS A 51 19.93 -9.68 5.83
CA CYS A 51 20.85 -10.17 4.81
C CYS A 51 21.70 -11.33 5.33
N GLY A 52 22.14 -12.21 4.43
CA GLY A 52 23.02 -13.34 4.75
C GLY A 52 24.43 -12.92 5.18
N THR A 53 25.19 -13.89 5.72
CA THR A 53 26.56 -13.69 6.25
C THR A 53 27.59 -13.18 5.25
N HIS A 54 27.30 -13.28 3.95
CA HIS A 54 28.17 -12.84 2.85
C HIS A 54 27.61 -11.62 2.08
N GLU A 55 26.48 -11.07 2.53
CA GLU A 55 25.82 -9.92 1.92
C GLU A 55 26.03 -8.63 2.73
N GLU A 56 25.91 -7.49 2.05
CA GLU A 56 25.93 -6.15 2.65
C GLU A 56 24.71 -5.35 2.16
N CYS A 57 24.35 -4.30 2.91
CA CYS A 57 23.30 -3.38 2.49
C CYS A 57 23.77 -2.58 1.26
N TYR A 58 22.94 -2.50 0.22
CA TYR A 58 23.22 -1.66 -0.96
C TYR A 58 22.13 -0.62 -1.22
N ILE A 59 22.52 0.40 -1.98
CA ILE A 59 21.66 1.38 -2.64
C ILE A 59 22.18 1.77 -4.01
N GLU A 60 21.28 1.83 -4.97
CA GLU A 60 21.51 2.24 -6.35
C GLU A 60 20.52 3.36 -6.69
N LYS A 61 20.96 4.34 -7.48
CA LYS A 61 20.16 5.45 -7.97
C LYS A 61 20.28 5.52 -9.49
N ILE A 62 19.17 5.28 -10.17
CA ILE A 62 19.06 5.34 -11.63
C ILE A 62 18.27 6.61 -11.99
N ILE A 63 18.64 7.26 -13.10
CA ILE A 63 17.91 8.37 -13.72
C ILE A 63 17.33 7.82 -15.02
N ALA A 64 16.00 7.92 -15.18
CA ALA A 64 15.33 7.58 -16.43
C ALA A 64 15.49 8.72 -17.46
N ASP A 65 15.16 8.44 -18.73
CA ASP A 65 15.29 9.40 -19.84
C ASP A 65 14.39 10.66 -19.69
N ASP A 66 13.42 10.63 -18.77
CA ASP A 66 12.59 11.78 -18.38
C ASP A 66 13.26 12.70 -17.33
N GLY A 67 14.44 12.32 -16.84
CA GLY A 67 15.20 13.03 -15.81
C GLY A 67 14.79 12.72 -14.37
N VAL A 68 13.84 11.81 -14.13
CA VAL A 68 13.37 11.46 -12.78
C VAL A 68 14.27 10.37 -12.16
N PRO A 69 14.80 10.59 -10.94
CA PRO A 69 15.59 9.57 -10.24
C PRO A 69 14.69 8.57 -9.48
N TYR A 70 15.03 7.29 -9.58
CA TYR A 70 14.46 6.19 -8.79
C TYR A 70 15.57 5.41 -8.07
N PHE A 71 15.20 4.73 -6.98
CA PHE A 71 16.14 4.08 -6.08
C PHE A 71 15.81 2.60 -5.86
N ASN A 72 16.84 1.76 -5.99
CA ASN A 72 16.84 0.35 -5.59
C ASN A 72 17.70 0.18 -4.34
N GLN A 73 17.23 -0.58 -3.36
CA GLN A 73 17.96 -0.82 -2.11
C GLN A 73 17.58 -2.19 -1.52
N GLY A 74 18.54 -2.91 -0.95
CA GLY A 74 18.35 -4.26 -0.42
C GLY A 74 19.66 -4.89 0.05
N CYS A 75 19.75 -6.23 -0.02
CA CYS A 75 20.98 -7.00 0.17
C CYS A 75 21.71 -7.21 -1.16
N ARG A 76 23.04 -7.25 -1.14
CA ARG A 76 23.89 -7.66 -2.28
C ARG A 76 25.13 -8.37 -1.77
N ASP A 77 25.64 -9.36 -2.52
CA ASP A 77 26.87 -10.08 -2.17
C ASP A 77 28.10 -9.16 -2.08
N ARG A 78 28.91 -9.38 -1.03
CA ARG A 78 30.10 -8.60 -0.70
C ARG A 78 31.17 -8.62 -1.80
N GLN A 79 31.31 -9.70 -2.58
CA GLN A 79 32.27 -9.72 -3.69
C GLN A 79 31.87 -8.75 -4.79
N VAL A 80 30.58 -8.69 -5.14
CA VAL A 80 30.06 -7.71 -6.12
C VAL A 80 30.34 -6.28 -5.61
N CYS A 81 30.05 -6.02 -4.33
CA CYS A 81 30.32 -4.74 -3.66
C CYS A 81 31.80 -4.32 -3.62
N GLN A 82 32.75 -5.24 -3.77
CA GLN A 82 34.19 -4.94 -3.80
C GLN A 82 34.74 -4.72 -5.22
N THR A 83 33.98 -5.06 -6.27
CA THR A 83 34.44 -5.00 -7.67
C THR A 83 34.03 -3.75 -8.45
N THR A 84 33.23 -2.86 -7.86
CA THR A 84 32.79 -1.59 -8.49
C THR A 84 33.45 -0.35 -7.86
N PRO A 85 34.51 0.20 -8.47
CA PRO A 85 35.03 1.51 -8.10
C PRO A 85 34.00 2.63 -8.32
N LEU A 86 34.07 3.66 -7.49
CA LEU A 86 33.19 4.84 -7.52
C LEU A 86 33.20 5.55 -8.89
N GLY A 87 32.15 5.33 -9.68
CA GLY A 87 31.66 6.29 -10.68
C GLY A 87 32.23 6.18 -12.11
N ARG A 88 31.76 5.19 -12.88
CA ARG A 88 31.27 5.35 -14.29
C ARG A 88 30.94 4.01 -14.96
N ARG A 89 29.67 3.81 -15.36
CA ARG A 89 29.22 3.11 -16.59
C ARG A 89 27.69 3.16 -16.71
N SER A 90 27.19 3.19 -17.95
CA SER A 90 25.81 3.56 -18.34
C SER A 90 25.44 5.01 -18.03
N ASP A 91 24.93 5.74 -19.03
CA ASP A 91 24.50 7.15 -18.87
C ASP A 91 23.24 7.32 -18.01
N THR A 92 22.54 6.21 -17.70
CA THR A 92 21.35 6.19 -16.83
C THR A 92 21.67 5.95 -15.35
N VAL A 93 22.79 5.32 -14.97
CA VAL A 93 23.07 4.96 -13.56
C VAL A 93 23.86 6.07 -12.87
N SER A 94 23.17 6.84 -12.02
CA SER A 94 23.73 8.01 -11.34
C SER A 94 24.56 7.65 -10.11
N CYS A 95 24.40 6.46 -9.54
CA CYS A 95 25.20 5.92 -8.45
C CYS A 95 24.83 4.45 -8.20
N ASP A 96 25.82 3.67 -7.80
CA ASP A 96 25.66 2.35 -7.20
C ASP A 96 26.64 2.23 -6.01
N GLN A 97 26.16 1.83 -4.83
CA GLN A 97 26.93 1.84 -3.58
C GLN A 97 26.47 0.76 -2.59
N CYS A 98 27.40 -0.08 -2.12
CA CYS A 98 27.22 -0.87 -0.91
C CYS A 98 27.82 -0.14 0.31
N CYS A 99 27.33 -0.45 1.52
CA CYS A 99 28.00 -0.02 2.76
C CYS A 99 27.87 -1.04 3.91
N ASP A 100 28.82 -0.94 4.83
CA ASP A 100 29.24 -2.01 5.73
C ASP A 100 28.37 -2.15 7.01
N SER A 101 27.38 -1.27 7.22
CA SER A 101 26.57 -1.20 8.44
C SER A 101 25.09 -1.47 8.19
N ASP A 102 24.39 -1.91 9.24
CA ASP A 102 22.92 -1.93 9.27
C ASP A 102 22.34 -0.59 8.82
N PHE A 103 21.22 -0.67 8.09
CA PHE A 103 20.41 0.46 7.63
C PHE A 103 21.21 1.57 6.92
N CYS A 104 22.37 1.27 6.34
CA CYS A 104 23.21 2.27 5.67
C CYS A 104 22.51 2.90 4.46
N ASN A 105 21.63 2.14 3.80
CA ASN A 105 20.90 2.53 2.60
C ASN A 105 19.75 3.51 2.86
N TYR A 106 19.40 3.76 4.13
CA TYR A 106 18.29 4.63 4.54
C TYR A 106 18.30 6.06 3.95
N ARG A 107 19.47 6.62 3.64
CA ARG A 107 19.62 8.05 3.28
C ARG A 107 19.91 8.34 1.81
N GLY A 108 20.31 7.35 1.03
CA GLY A 108 20.70 7.55 -0.36
C GLY A 108 22.20 7.54 -0.57
N CYS A 109 22.57 7.44 -1.84
CA CYS A 109 23.94 7.52 -2.34
C CYS A 109 24.75 8.69 -1.74
N ASN A 110 25.99 8.39 -1.35
CA ASN A 110 26.95 9.32 -0.73
C ASN A 110 26.55 9.90 0.64
N GLU A 111 25.43 9.50 1.25
CA GLU A 111 25.18 9.74 2.68
C GLU A 111 25.51 8.50 3.53
N HIS A 112 26.10 8.72 4.70
CA HIS A 112 26.20 7.66 5.72
C HIS A 112 24.81 7.44 6.33
N GLY A 113 24.28 6.22 6.23
CA GLY A 113 23.01 5.84 6.86
C GLY A 113 23.10 5.65 8.39
N ILE A 114 22.20 4.85 8.94
CA ILE A 114 21.96 4.84 10.39
C ILE A 114 23.05 4.02 11.11
N ASN A 115 24.06 4.71 11.64
CA ASN A 115 24.98 4.09 12.60
C ASN A 115 24.20 3.71 13.88
N ALA A 116 24.04 2.42 14.12
CA ALA A 116 23.24 1.86 15.21
C ALA A 116 23.69 2.34 16.61
N ASP A 117 25.00 2.56 16.81
CA ASP A 117 25.58 2.98 18.09
C ASP A 117 25.11 4.36 18.59
N HIS A 118 24.47 5.16 17.73
CA HIS A 118 24.11 6.55 18.01
C HIS A 118 22.63 6.78 18.38
N TYR A 119 21.79 5.74 18.36
CA TYR A 119 20.37 5.82 18.73
C TYR A 119 20.00 4.70 19.70
N ASN A 120 19.84 5.02 21.00
CA ASN A 120 19.68 4.02 22.06
C ASN A 120 18.68 2.90 21.73
N HIS A 121 17.51 3.23 21.18
CA HIS A 121 16.49 2.24 20.83
C HIS A 121 15.74 2.58 19.52
N LEU A 122 15.72 1.59 18.62
CA LEU A 122 14.86 1.52 17.44
C LEU A 122 13.53 0.89 17.86
N CYS A 123 12.42 1.62 17.81
CA CYS A 123 11.17 1.20 18.46
C CYS A 123 9.98 1.11 17.49
N LEU A 124 8.95 0.35 17.86
CA LEU A 124 7.65 0.46 17.20
C LEU A 124 7.04 1.83 17.53
N SER A 125 6.71 2.59 16.49
CA SER A 125 6.35 4.01 16.57
C SER A 125 5.20 4.32 15.60
N CYS A 126 4.00 3.86 15.96
CA CYS A 126 2.78 4.07 15.18
C CYS A 126 1.96 5.31 15.61
N GLY A 127 2.54 6.17 16.46
CA GLY A 127 1.89 7.35 17.04
C GLY A 127 0.77 7.01 18.03
N ASP A 128 -0.16 7.94 18.25
CA ASP A 128 -1.34 7.75 19.13
C ASP A 128 -2.38 6.75 18.61
N SER A 129 -2.04 5.99 17.57
CA SER A 129 -2.85 4.89 17.05
C SER A 129 -2.93 3.76 18.10
N LYS A 130 -4.15 3.38 18.46
CA LYS A 130 -4.45 2.25 19.35
C LYS A 130 -4.62 0.97 18.51
N PHE A 131 -3.95 -0.13 18.88
CA PHE A 131 -3.90 -1.41 18.15
C PHE A 131 -4.42 -2.59 18.99
N THR A 132 -5.14 -3.55 18.40
CA THR A 132 -5.51 -4.80 19.09
C THR A 132 -4.35 -5.80 19.06
N ALA A 133 -4.40 -6.85 19.89
CA ALA A 133 -3.36 -7.89 19.95
C ALA A 133 -3.06 -8.53 18.58
N ASP A 134 -4.09 -8.64 17.74
CA ASP A 134 -4.07 -9.32 16.43
C ASP A 134 -3.56 -8.44 15.28
N ASN A 135 -3.34 -7.13 15.52
CA ASN A 135 -3.10 -6.14 14.47
C ASN A 135 -1.84 -5.34 14.81
N LEU A 136 -0.67 -5.91 14.53
CA LEU A 136 0.64 -5.43 15.00
C LEU A 136 1.06 -4.08 14.38
N CYS A 137 1.81 -3.29 15.14
CA CYS A 137 2.44 -2.07 14.63
C CYS A 137 3.64 -2.42 13.74
N HIS A 138 3.54 -2.19 12.44
CA HIS A 138 4.62 -2.41 11.48
C HIS A 138 5.46 -1.15 11.17
N LYS A 139 5.23 -0.03 11.87
CA LYS A 139 6.02 1.20 11.69
C LYS A 139 7.13 1.31 12.72
N VAL A 140 8.35 1.47 12.22
CA VAL A 140 9.56 1.64 13.02
C VAL A 140 9.91 3.13 13.12
N GLY A 141 10.40 3.57 14.27
CA GLY A 141 10.90 4.93 14.48
C GLY A 141 12.07 4.97 15.46
N LEU A 142 12.96 5.94 15.27
CA LEU A 142 14.07 6.21 16.18
C LEU A 142 13.58 7.07 17.34
N CYS A 143 13.81 6.63 18.57
CA CYS A 143 13.58 7.48 19.74
C CYS A 143 14.71 8.49 19.94
N ALA A 144 14.40 9.63 20.58
CA ALA A 144 15.42 10.61 20.92
C ALA A 144 16.31 10.11 22.06
N VAL A 145 17.54 10.65 22.15
CA VAL A 145 18.46 10.37 23.26
C VAL A 145 17.79 10.73 24.59
N GLY A 146 17.80 9.81 25.56
CA GLY A 146 17.05 9.94 26.82
C GLY A 146 15.59 9.47 26.77
N GLN A 147 15.19 8.75 25.71
CA GLN A 147 13.90 8.06 25.61
C GLN A 147 14.06 6.54 25.46
N LYS A 148 13.04 5.80 25.91
CA LYS A 148 12.93 4.34 25.82
C LYS A 148 11.70 3.93 25.01
N CYS A 149 11.74 2.73 24.41
CA CYS A 149 10.55 2.13 23.81
C CYS A 149 9.51 1.90 24.91
N SER A 150 8.24 2.19 24.61
CA SER A 150 7.13 1.97 25.53
C SER A 150 5.93 1.31 24.84
N VAL A 151 5.19 0.55 25.62
CA VAL A 151 3.88 -0.02 25.27
C VAL A 151 2.89 0.27 26.40
N VAL A 152 1.70 0.78 26.01
CA VAL A 152 0.64 1.15 26.95
C VAL A 152 -0.70 0.59 26.46
N GLU A 153 -1.19 -0.44 27.14
CA GLU A 153 -2.56 -0.92 27.07
C GLU A 153 -3.53 0.11 27.65
N LYS A 154 -4.63 0.28 26.93
CA LYS A 154 -5.81 1.04 27.31
C LYS A 154 -7.02 0.23 26.87
N ARG A 155 -8.20 0.54 27.40
CA ARG A 155 -9.44 0.15 26.72
C ARG A 155 -9.84 1.25 25.71
N ASP A 156 -10.58 0.89 24.68
CA ASP A 156 -11.33 1.85 23.88
C ASP A 156 -12.72 2.12 24.49
N PHE A 157 -13.51 2.97 23.84
CA PHE A 157 -14.86 3.32 24.31
C PHE A 157 -15.86 2.15 24.23
N ASN A 158 -15.50 1.06 23.55
CA ASN A 158 -16.29 -0.16 23.44
C ASN A 158 -15.77 -1.26 24.41
N GLY A 159 -14.82 -0.93 25.29
CA GLY A 159 -14.25 -1.83 26.28
C GLY A 159 -13.15 -2.77 25.78
N LYS A 160 -12.78 -2.73 24.49
CA LYS A 160 -11.80 -3.65 23.89
C LYS A 160 -10.37 -3.26 24.29
N GLN A 161 -9.53 -4.25 24.58
CA GLN A 161 -8.10 -4.05 24.87
C GLN A 161 -7.34 -3.57 23.64
N VAL A 162 -6.57 -2.48 23.80
CA VAL A 162 -5.77 -1.88 22.74
C VAL A 162 -4.48 -1.24 23.26
N PHE A 163 -3.39 -1.47 22.54
CA PHE A 163 -2.03 -1.06 22.86
C PHE A 163 -1.62 0.19 22.07
N GLN A 164 -0.84 1.07 22.70
CA GLN A 164 -0.21 2.25 22.10
C GLN A 164 1.30 2.09 22.17
N PHE A 165 2.00 2.27 21.04
CA PHE A 165 3.44 2.05 20.90
C PHE A 165 4.19 3.34 20.54
N GLY A 166 5.25 3.66 21.27
CA GLY A 166 6.11 4.81 20.96
C GLY A 166 7.19 5.10 22.00
N CYS A 167 7.82 6.27 21.86
CA CYS A 167 8.92 6.72 22.71
C CYS A 167 8.42 7.49 23.95
N LYS A 168 8.98 7.21 25.13
CA LYS A 168 8.78 7.98 26.36
C LYS A 168 10.12 8.39 26.98
N SER A 169 10.18 9.54 27.66
CA SER A 169 11.37 9.93 28.43
C SER A 169 11.61 8.98 29.60
N GLU A 170 12.86 8.84 30.05
CA GLU A 170 13.17 8.00 31.22
C GLU A 170 12.43 8.44 32.48
N SER A 171 12.17 9.74 32.64
CA SER A 171 11.31 10.30 33.71
C SER A 171 9.85 9.87 33.63
N GLU A 172 9.28 9.75 32.44
CA GLU A 172 7.91 9.22 32.24
C GLU A 172 7.83 7.69 32.35
N CYS A 173 8.97 7.00 32.28
CA CYS A 173 9.07 5.57 32.53
C CYS A 173 9.21 5.27 34.02
N ALA A 174 9.90 6.13 34.78
CA ALA A 174 10.12 5.97 36.23
C ALA A 174 8.85 6.14 37.08
N SER A 175 7.85 6.88 36.58
CA SER A 175 6.57 7.11 37.28
C SER A 175 5.51 6.01 37.07
N ILE A 176 5.84 4.94 36.33
CA ILE A 176 4.89 3.88 36.00
C ILE A 176 5.04 2.69 36.97
N GLN A 177 4.30 2.73 38.08
CA GLN A 177 4.17 1.60 39.00
C GLN A 177 2.73 1.05 39.00
N ASN A 178 2.45 0.11 38.09
CA ASN A 178 1.31 -0.82 38.24
C ASN A 178 1.60 -2.12 37.47
N PRO A 179 1.77 -3.28 38.14
CA PRO A 179 2.17 -4.52 37.47
C PRO A 179 1.04 -5.24 36.72
N ASN A 180 -0.23 -4.91 37.00
CA ASN A 180 -1.39 -5.73 36.61
C ASN A 180 -2.08 -5.27 35.31
N ILE A 181 -1.57 -4.24 34.64
CA ILE A 181 -2.00 -3.77 33.31
C ILE A 181 -0.75 -3.54 32.47
N CYS A 182 -0.80 -3.81 31.17
CA CYS A 182 0.35 -3.61 30.29
C CYS A 182 0.68 -2.10 30.16
N ASN A 183 1.59 -1.59 30.98
CA ASN A 183 2.08 -0.22 30.91
C ASN A 183 3.56 -0.24 31.30
N LYS A 184 4.45 -0.38 30.31
CA LYS A 184 5.89 -0.63 30.55
C LYS A 184 6.75 0.12 29.54
N CYS A 185 7.91 0.58 30.00
CA CYS A 185 9.05 0.90 29.14
C CYS A 185 10.05 -0.26 29.15
N CYS A 186 10.80 -0.43 28.07
CA CYS A 186 11.78 -1.52 27.93
C CYS A 186 13.06 -1.01 27.25
N THR A 187 14.09 -1.85 27.28
CA THR A 187 15.42 -1.58 26.70
C THR A 187 15.77 -2.63 25.66
N GLY A 188 16.08 -2.18 24.44
CA GLY A 188 16.44 -3.02 23.30
C GLY A 188 15.68 -2.62 22.03
N PRO A 189 16.19 -2.93 20.82
CA PRO A 189 15.45 -2.70 19.59
C PRO A 189 14.16 -3.51 19.58
N PHE A 190 13.09 -2.92 19.06
CA PHE A 190 11.73 -3.47 18.97
C PHE A 190 11.10 -3.96 20.27
N CYS A 191 11.69 -3.74 21.45
CA CYS A 191 11.28 -4.41 22.68
C CYS A 191 9.82 -4.15 23.11
N ASN A 192 9.17 -3.12 22.56
CA ASN A 192 7.75 -2.83 22.75
C ASN A 192 6.80 -3.65 21.85
N TYR A 193 7.29 -4.63 21.08
CA TYR A 193 6.53 -5.51 20.18
C TYR A 193 5.52 -6.47 20.83
N LYS A 194 5.74 -6.84 22.10
CA LYS A 194 4.85 -7.71 22.89
C LYS A 194 4.69 -7.14 24.28
N CYS A 195 3.56 -7.45 24.92
CA CYS A 195 3.39 -7.22 26.34
C CYS A 195 3.27 -8.55 27.07
N SER A 196 4.16 -8.77 28.04
CA SER A 196 4.11 -9.94 28.90
C SER A 196 2.97 -9.80 29.93
N SER A 197 1.99 -10.71 29.82
CA SER A 197 1.19 -11.14 30.97
C SER A 197 2.12 -11.62 32.09
N GLY A 198 1.66 -11.46 33.34
CA GLY A 198 2.53 -11.39 34.51
C GLY A 198 3.47 -12.57 34.71
N SER A 199 4.77 -12.35 34.48
CA SER A 199 5.87 -13.13 35.05
C SER A 199 7.10 -12.24 35.23
N SER A 200 7.84 -12.46 36.31
CA SER A 200 9.00 -11.66 36.71
C SER A 200 10.28 -12.49 36.61
N SER A 201 10.74 -12.74 35.39
CA SER A 201 11.98 -13.46 35.12
C SER A 201 12.61 -12.99 33.81
N ILE A 202 13.95 -12.94 33.77
CA ILE A 202 14.72 -12.73 32.55
C ILE A 202 14.63 -14.01 31.71
N ALA A 203 14.15 -13.90 30.48
CA ALA A 203 14.15 -14.97 29.48
C ALA A 203 14.67 -14.41 28.16
N SER A 204 15.53 -15.17 27.49
CA SER A 204 16.24 -14.77 26.26
C SER A 204 15.30 -14.56 25.07
N LEU A 205 15.65 -13.64 24.17
CA LEU A 205 15.01 -13.54 22.86
C LEU A 205 15.26 -14.84 22.08
N GLN A 206 14.19 -15.41 21.53
CA GLN A 206 14.27 -16.22 20.32
C GLN A 206 13.65 -15.40 19.18
N THR A 207 14.35 -15.33 18.06
CA THR A 207 13.85 -14.75 16.81
C THR A 207 12.79 -15.65 16.17
N PRO A 208 11.82 -15.09 15.41
CA PRO A 208 10.94 -15.92 14.60
C PRO A 208 11.74 -16.64 13.50
N SER A 209 11.63 -17.96 13.42
CA SER A 209 12.34 -18.76 12.43
C SER A 209 11.85 -18.52 11.00
N THR A 210 12.78 -18.52 10.06
CA THR A 210 12.53 -18.48 8.62
C THR A 210 11.97 -19.81 8.11
N THR A 211 10.70 -19.85 7.67
CA THR A 211 10.22 -20.76 6.59
C THR A 211 8.75 -20.45 6.22
N GLN A 212 8.52 -19.67 5.16
CA GLN A 212 7.39 -19.86 4.23
C GLN A 212 7.60 -18.97 2.99
N GLY A 213 8.29 -19.51 1.98
CA GLY A 213 8.45 -18.88 0.67
C GLY A 213 7.58 -19.58 -0.38
N TRP A 214 7.03 -18.80 -1.31
CA TRP A 214 6.37 -19.26 -2.54
C TRP A 214 6.76 -18.24 -3.63
N ASN A 215 7.70 -18.53 -4.55
CA ASN A 215 7.69 -19.49 -5.68
C ASN A 215 7.20 -18.87 -7.00
N VAL A 216 8.14 -18.56 -7.91
CA VAL A 216 7.96 -18.58 -9.37
C VAL A 216 9.28 -19.04 -10.02
N VAL A 217 9.19 -19.92 -11.03
CA VAL A 217 10.29 -20.56 -11.77
C VAL A 217 9.75 -20.94 -13.17
N PRO A 218 10.51 -20.98 -14.28
CA PRO A 218 11.65 -20.17 -14.72
C PRO A 218 11.39 -19.48 -16.09
N VAL A 219 12.38 -18.78 -16.67
CA VAL A 219 12.50 -18.59 -18.14
C VAL A 219 13.95 -18.88 -18.56
N MET A 220 14.13 -19.56 -19.70
CA MET A 220 15.42 -20.06 -20.20
C MET A 220 15.97 -19.24 -21.40
N PRO A 221 17.23 -19.48 -21.87
CA PRO A 221 18.12 -18.39 -22.28
C PRO A 221 18.24 -18.15 -23.80
N LYS A 222 19.03 -17.13 -24.16
CA LYS A 222 19.61 -16.98 -25.50
C LYS A 222 21.14 -16.89 -25.47
N THR A 223 21.75 -18.03 -25.82
CA THR A 223 22.92 -18.16 -26.71
C THR A 223 24.07 -17.16 -26.62
N THR A 224 25.20 -17.64 -26.08
CA THR A 224 26.56 -17.19 -26.43
C THR A 224 26.89 -17.42 -27.90
N PRO A 225 27.80 -16.61 -28.49
CA PRO A 225 28.77 -17.06 -29.47
C PRO A 225 30.14 -17.28 -28.81
N THR A 226 30.63 -18.51 -28.80
CA THR A 226 32.02 -18.86 -28.48
C THR A 226 32.95 -18.56 -29.66
N TYR A 227 34.21 -18.15 -29.42
CA TYR A 227 35.33 -18.62 -30.25
C TYR A 227 36.70 -18.48 -29.54
N LEU A 228 37.52 -19.53 -29.68
CA LEU A 228 39.00 -19.59 -29.55
C LEU A 228 39.68 -19.01 -28.30
N GLN A 229 40.10 -19.92 -27.41
CA GLN A 229 41.46 -19.85 -26.83
C GLN A 229 42.48 -20.36 -27.87
N PRO A 230 43.68 -19.76 -27.90
CA PRO A 230 44.94 -20.50 -28.08
C PRO A 230 45.61 -20.77 -26.72
N ALA A 231 46.50 -21.76 -26.67
CA ALA A 231 47.16 -22.20 -25.43
C ALA A 231 48.54 -21.56 -25.21
N TYR A 232 48.95 -21.48 -23.94
CA TYR A 232 50.33 -21.47 -23.41
C TYR A 232 51.47 -20.91 -24.29
N SER A 233 52.00 -19.74 -23.91
CA SER A 233 53.44 -19.49 -23.98
C SER A 233 53.90 -18.43 -22.97
N LYS A 234 54.95 -18.80 -22.20
CA LYS A 234 55.99 -18.04 -21.48
C LYS A 234 55.80 -16.53 -21.23
N ASN A 235 56.08 -16.12 -19.99
CA ASN A 235 56.17 -14.71 -19.56
C ASN A 235 57.23 -13.95 -20.39
N ILE A 236 56.78 -12.94 -21.12
CA ILE A 236 57.62 -11.92 -21.75
C ILE A 236 57.39 -10.62 -20.97
N THR A 237 58.44 -10.08 -20.36
CA THR A 237 58.35 -8.87 -19.52
C THR A 237 58.52 -7.63 -20.39
N SER A 238 57.56 -6.69 -20.31
CA SER A 238 57.60 -5.43 -21.05
C SER A 238 58.11 -4.28 -20.17
N CYS A 239 58.97 -3.44 -20.72
CA CYS A 239 59.67 -2.37 -19.98
C CYS A 239 59.71 -1.09 -20.79
N PHE A 240 59.63 0.08 -20.14
CA PHE A 240 59.89 1.33 -20.85
C PHE A 240 61.37 1.41 -21.23
N SER A 241 61.64 1.84 -22.47
CA SER A 241 62.98 2.06 -23.01
C SER A 241 63.15 3.55 -23.26
N CYS A 242 64.15 4.15 -22.61
CA CYS A 242 64.54 5.54 -22.81
C CYS A 242 65.97 5.77 -22.33
N LYS A 243 66.63 6.77 -22.90
CA LYS A 243 68.03 7.05 -22.62
C LYS A 243 68.30 8.54 -22.41
N ASP A 244 68.92 8.84 -21.28
CA ASP A 244 69.51 10.11 -20.89
C ASP A 244 68.49 11.28 -20.82
N ILE A 245 67.25 10.98 -20.40
CA ILE A 245 66.13 11.93 -20.23
C ILE A 245 66.13 12.59 -18.84
N SER A 246 65.48 13.76 -18.70
CA SER A 246 65.49 14.54 -17.45
C SER A 246 64.52 14.06 -16.36
N SER A 247 63.49 13.28 -16.71
CA SER A 247 62.45 12.79 -15.79
C SER A 247 62.00 11.38 -16.19
N PRO A 248 61.92 10.40 -15.26
CA PRO A 248 61.47 9.04 -15.56
C PRO A 248 60.06 8.94 -16.16
N ALA A 249 59.17 9.88 -15.80
CA ALA A 249 57.78 9.89 -16.25
C ALA A 249 57.60 10.25 -17.74
N ASP A 250 58.65 10.81 -18.38
CA ASP A 250 58.64 11.17 -19.80
C ASP A 250 59.15 10.00 -20.70
N CYS A 251 59.41 8.83 -20.10
CA CYS A 251 59.83 7.59 -20.75
C CYS A 251 58.61 6.89 -21.41
N THR A 252 58.29 7.23 -22.66
CA THR A 252 57.02 6.81 -23.31
C THR A 252 57.12 5.63 -24.27
N GLU A 253 58.31 5.30 -24.78
CA GLU A 253 58.53 4.11 -25.61
C GLU A 253 58.79 2.87 -24.75
N PHE A 254 58.43 1.68 -25.25
CA PHE A 254 58.59 0.43 -24.51
C PHE A 254 59.00 -0.74 -25.40
N THR A 255 59.70 -1.70 -24.79
CA THR A 255 60.29 -2.87 -25.42
C THR A 255 59.85 -4.15 -24.68
N HIS A 256 60.20 -5.31 -25.24
CA HIS A 256 59.89 -6.64 -24.71
C HIS A 256 61.19 -7.40 -24.46
N CYS A 257 61.44 -7.73 -23.19
CA CYS A 257 62.67 -8.37 -22.75
C CYS A 257 62.62 -9.90 -22.89
N GLY A 258 63.78 -10.54 -23.07
CA GLY A 258 63.89 -12.00 -23.09
C GLY A 258 63.54 -12.64 -21.75
N GLU A 259 63.27 -13.96 -21.74
CA GLU A 259 62.87 -14.70 -20.52
C GLU A 259 63.85 -14.53 -19.33
N HIS A 260 65.12 -14.26 -19.62
CA HIS A 260 66.19 -14.09 -18.63
C HIS A 260 66.55 -12.62 -18.33
N GLU A 261 65.72 -11.67 -18.77
CA GLU A 261 65.91 -10.22 -18.58
C GLU A 261 64.73 -9.60 -17.79
N GLN A 262 64.94 -8.42 -17.21
CA GLN A 262 63.92 -7.64 -16.49
C GLN A 262 64.20 -6.14 -16.61
N CYS A 263 63.21 -5.31 -16.30
CA CYS A 263 63.35 -3.85 -16.40
C CYS A 263 64.38 -3.31 -15.40
N TYR A 264 65.13 -2.28 -15.82
CA TYR A 264 65.95 -1.47 -14.93
C TYR A 264 65.69 0.03 -15.10
N ILE A 265 66.15 0.81 -14.11
CA ILE A 265 66.40 2.24 -14.27
C ILE A 265 67.74 2.63 -13.65
N LYS A 266 68.44 3.53 -14.35
CA LYS A 266 69.69 4.15 -13.96
C LYS A 266 69.47 5.65 -13.82
N LYS A 267 70.08 6.25 -12.80
CA LYS A 267 70.13 7.69 -12.57
C LYS A 267 71.58 8.15 -12.53
N SER A 268 71.93 9.12 -13.35
CA SER A 268 73.31 9.63 -13.50
C SER A 268 73.35 11.17 -13.52
N VAL A 269 74.54 11.72 -13.34
CA VAL A 269 74.85 13.14 -13.51
C VAL A 269 75.81 13.30 -14.69
N THR A 270 75.55 14.24 -15.59
CA THR A 270 76.51 14.59 -16.63
C THR A 270 77.71 15.36 -16.05
N SER A 271 78.76 15.55 -16.85
CA SER A 271 79.92 16.40 -16.49
C SER A 271 79.53 17.80 -16.00
N ASP A 272 78.38 18.28 -16.46
CA ASP A 272 77.93 19.67 -16.31
C ASP A 272 76.96 19.83 -15.11
N GLY A 273 76.79 18.77 -14.30
CA GLY A 273 76.00 18.77 -13.08
C GLY A 273 74.51 18.45 -13.25
N ASN A 274 74.03 18.21 -14.48
CA ASN A 274 72.62 17.90 -14.74
C ASN A 274 72.30 16.42 -14.49
N VAL A 275 71.16 16.16 -13.83
CA VAL A 275 70.67 14.80 -13.53
C VAL A 275 69.85 14.26 -14.69
N ILE A 276 70.15 13.03 -15.10
CA ILE A 276 69.50 12.29 -16.19
C ILE A 276 69.18 10.85 -15.80
N PHE A 277 68.23 10.25 -16.51
CA PHE A 277 67.69 8.91 -16.28
C PHE A 277 67.66 8.09 -17.57
N SER A 278 67.91 6.79 -17.45
CA SER A 278 67.94 5.84 -18.56
C SER A 278 67.42 4.49 -18.06
N GLY A 279 66.55 3.82 -18.82
CA GLY A 279 65.95 2.55 -18.44
C GLY A 279 65.65 1.69 -19.67
N ASP A 280 65.77 0.38 -19.53
CA ASP A 280 65.55 -0.60 -20.60
C ASP A 280 65.44 -2.02 -19.99
N CYS A 281 65.58 -3.08 -20.80
CA CYS A 281 65.86 -4.45 -20.38
C CYS A 281 67.29 -4.61 -19.83
N SER A 282 67.48 -5.45 -18.81
CA SER A 282 68.79 -5.93 -18.38
C SER A 282 68.74 -7.42 -17.96
N PRO A 283 69.80 -8.22 -18.21
CA PRO A 283 69.86 -9.60 -17.73
C PRO A 283 69.68 -9.71 -16.22
N LYS A 284 68.83 -10.65 -15.79
CA LYS A 284 68.47 -10.87 -14.38
C LYS A 284 69.69 -11.18 -13.48
N THR A 285 70.78 -11.69 -14.05
CA THR A 285 72.07 -11.91 -13.37
C THR A 285 72.80 -10.60 -13.02
N SER A 286 72.78 -9.61 -13.92
CA SER A 286 73.45 -8.31 -13.77
C SER A 286 72.89 -7.47 -12.61
N CYS A 287 71.66 -7.76 -12.19
CA CYS A 287 70.97 -7.09 -11.07
C CYS A 287 71.43 -7.55 -9.68
N TYR A 288 72.15 -8.68 -9.58
CA TYR A 288 72.57 -9.28 -8.31
C TYR A 288 74.09 -9.49 -8.19
N SER A 289 74.86 -9.25 -9.25
CA SER A 289 76.33 -9.29 -9.21
C SER A 289 76.91 -8.00 -8.59
N SER A 290 77.49 -8.11 -7.40
CA SER A 290 78.31 -7.05 -6.80
C SER A 290 79.64 -6.87 -7.55
N ASN A 291 80.20 -5.65 -7.48
CA ASN A 291 81.50 -5.21 -8.01
C ASN A 291 81.64 -5.11 -9.54
N SER A 292 81.63 -3.87 -10.03
CA SER A 292 82.81 -3.34 -10.72
C SER A 292 83.01 -1.86 -10.39
N ASN A 293 84.28 -1.45 -10.21
CA ASN A 293 84.63 -0.03 -10.07
C ASN A 293 84.51 0.64 -11.44
N GLN A 294 83.81 1.78 -11.54
CA GLN A 294 84.29 2.99 -12.27
C GLN A 294 83.29 4.17 -12.26
N LEU A 295 83.86 5.38 -12.25
CA LEU A 295 83.28 6.70 -12.59
C LEU A 295 82.22 7.28 -11.63
N ASN A 296 82.53 8.48 -11.08
CA ASN A 296 81.76 9.25 -10.09
C ASN A 296 80.46 9.91 -10.63
N THR A 297 79.80 9.31 -11.61
CA THR A 297 78.66 9.94 -12.33
C THR A 297 77.35 9.16 -12.26
N VAL A 298 77.30 8.00 -11.59
CA VAL A 298 76.05 7.23 -11.40
C VAL A 298 75.56 7.36 -9.96
N ILE A 299 74.36 7.89 -9.76
CA ILE A 299 73.71 8.03 -8.45
C ILE A 299 73.04 6.72 -8.04
N CYS A 300 72.39 6.04 -8.99
CA CYS A 300 71.63 4.82 -8.75
C CYS A 300 71.59 3.93 -10.00
N HIS A 301 71.53 2.63 -9.78
CA HIS A 301 71.15 1.63 -10.76
C HIS A 301 70.32 0.55 -10.05
N GLU A 302 69.03 0.47 -10.36
CA GLU A 302 68.05 -0.42 -9.71
C GLU A 302 67.30 -1.26 -10.76
N CYS A 303 67.06 -2.52 -10.43
CA CYS A 303 66.20 -3.40 -11.23
C CYS A 303 64.85 -3.63 -10.57
N CYS A 304 63.82 -3.79 -11.39
CA CYS A 304 62.45 -4.02 -10.96
C CYS A 304 62.11 -5.49 -10.70
N LYS A 305 60.89 -5.72 -10.19
CA LYS A 305 60.28 -7.05 -10.05
C LYS A 305 59.04 -7.30 -10.91
N THR A 306 58.56 -6.29 -11.65
CA THR A 306 57.37 -6.36 -12.52
C THR A 306 57.58 -5.56 -13.80
N ASP A 307 56.73 -5.80 -14.79
CA ASP A 307 56.66 -5.03 -16.04
C ASP A 307 56.37 -3.54 -15.78
N PHE A 308 56.83 -2.65 -16.68
CA PHE A 308 56.58 -1.19 -16.73
C PHE A 308 56.92 -0.33 -15.49
N CYS A 309 57.34 -0.95 -14.39
CA CYS A 309 57.82 -0.37 -13.14
C CYS A 309 58.75 0.86 -13.23
N ASN A 310 59.56 0.97 -14.29
CA ASN A 310 60.74 1.81 -14.33
C ASN A 310 60.42 3.30 -14.58
N VAL A 311 59.15 3.60 -14.91
CA VAL A 311 58.61 4.96 -15.12
C VAL A 311 58.64 5.85 -13.86
N ASN A 312 58.79 5.28 -12.65
CA ASN A 312 58.75 6.04 -11.39
C ASN A 312 60.13 6.49 -10.86
N GLY A 313 61.23 6.01 -11.45
CA GLY A 313 62.59 6.32 -10.95
C GLY A 313 63.05 5.45 -9.78
N CYS A 314 64.34 5.59 -9.42
CA CYS A 314 64.96 4.89 -8.31
C CYS A 314 64.34 5.21 -6.94
N GLY A 315 64.35 4.22 -6.04
CA GLY A 315 63.90 4.35 -4.65
C GLY A 315 62.38 4.22 -4.46
N HIS A 316 61.62 3.93 -5.52
CA HIS A 316 60.20 3.56 -5.42
C HIS A 316 60.03 2.08 -5.05
N THR A 317 58.90 1.74 -4.41
CA THR A 317 58.60 0.42 -3.81
C THR A 317 58.71 -0.79 -4.74
N ASP A 318 58.63 -0.56 -6.04
CA ASP A 318 58.48 -1.60 -7.07
C ASP A 318 59.85 -1.98 -7.69
N CYS A 319 60.87 -1.17 -7.37
CA CYS A 319 62.30 -1.47 -7.48
C CYS A 319 62.82 -1.88 -6.10
N THR A 320 63.91 -2.67 -6.01
CA THR A 320 64.47 -3.04 -4.69
C THR A 320 65.97 -2.79 -4.55
N PRO A 321 66.41 -2.07 -3.50
CA PRO A 321 67.83 -1.88 -3.20
C PRO A 321 68.44 -3.14 -2.56
N ASN A 322 69.71 -3.43 -2.89
CA ASN A 322 70.49 -4.46 -2.22
C ASN A 322 71.00 -3.94 -0.85
N ALA A 323 70.91 -4.76 0.20
CA ALA A 323 71.23 -4.33 1.57
C ALA A 323 71.92 -5.42 2.41
N GLN A 324 73.13 -5.11 2.91
CA GLN A 324 73.94 -5.79 3.94
C GLN A 324 75.30 -5.02 4.06
N THR A 325 76.07 -5.03 5.14
CA THR A 325 76.09 -5.76 6.44
C THR A 325 76.42 -4.83 7.63
N ALA A 326 76.34 -5.36 8.86
CA ALA A 326 77.11 -4.94 10.04
C ALA A 326 77.61 -6.21 10.77
N PRO A 327 78.73 -6.18 11.53
CA PRO A 327 78.64 -6.49 12.97
C PRO A 327 79.79 -5.95 13.88
N THR A 328 79.57 -5.99 15.22
CA THR A 328 80.55 -6.28 16.35
C THR A 328 81.85 -5.44 16.56
N GLU A 329 82.42 -5.23 17.76
CA GLU A 329 81.98 -5.30 19.19
C GLU A 329 83.12 -4.74 20.13
N VAL A 330 82.85 -4.60 21.45
CA VAL A 330 83.79 -4.47 22.61
C VAL A 330 84.62 -3.19 22.84
N ALA A 331 84.20 -2.38 23.84
CA ALA A 331 85.00 -1.78 24.95
C ALA A 331 84.02 -1.02 25.90
N ILE A 332 83.94 -1.20 27.23
CA ILE A 332 84.93 -0.97 28.32
C ILE A 332 85.34 0.53 28.39
N LEU A 333 85.14 1.31 29.47
CA LEU A 333 84.37 1.19 30.73
C LEU A 333 84.28 2.61 31.38
N MET A 334 83.45 2.82 32.42
CA MET A 334 83.52 3.96 33.37
C MET A 334 83.42 5.41 32.84
N GLU A 335 82.22 5.89 32.47
CA GLU A 335 81.85 7.30 32.75
C GLU A 335 80.33 7.54 32.94
N ILE A 336 79.63 6.57 33.55
CA ILE A 336 78.16 6.56 33.63
C ILE A 336 77.67 6.69 35.08
N VAL A 337 77.55 7.92 35.58
CA VAL A 337 76.73 8.24 36.78
C VAL A 337 75.96 9.57 36.63
N MET A 338 76.57 10.64 36.11
CA MET A 338 75.93 11.98 36.12
C MET A 338 75.04 12.30 34.92
N GLU A 339 75.40 11.93 33.69
CA GLU A 339 74.62 12.36 32.50
C GLU A 339 73.32 11.57 32.29
N ILE A 340 73.25 10.29 32.70
CA ILE A 340 72.00 9.52 32.59
C ILE A 340 70.87 10.13 33.42
N ASN A 341 71.13 10.77 34.56
CA ASN A 341 70.07 11.45 35.31
C ASN A 341 69.52 12.68 34.56
N ILE A 342 70.35 13.40 33.79
CA ILE A 342 69.92 14.52 32.96
C ILE A 342 69.21 14.01 31.69
N ILE A 343 69.72 12.96 31.06
CA ILE A 343 69.11 12.37 29.85
C ILE A 343 67.81 11.62 30.18
N CYS A 344 67.67 10.97 31.34
CA CYS A 344 66.40 10.42 31.81
C CYS A 344 65.42 11.51 32.30
N ALA A 345 65.90 12.64 32.84
CA ALA A 345 65.04 13.81 33.07
C ALA A 345 64.52 14.37 31.73
N LEU A 346 65.40 14.59 30.75
CA LEU A 346 65.01 15.06 29.42
C LEU A 346 64.13 14.05 28.66
N LEU A 347 64.41 12.75 28.71
CA LEU A 347 63.57 11.73 28.09
C LEU A 347 62.24 11.53 28.82
N SER A 348 62.15 11.65 30.15
CA SER A 348 60.87 11.61 30.85
C SER A 348 60.02 12.87 30.61
N VAL A 349 60.65 14.03 30.38
CA VAL A 349 60.01 15.26 29.90
C VAL A 349 59.59 15.14 28.43
N ILE A 350 60.45 14.60 27.55
CA ILE A 350 60.14 14.44 26.12
C ILE A 350 59.07 13.35 25.91
N LEU A 351 59.10 12.24 26.65
CA LEU A 351 57.99 11.26 26.70
C LEU A 351 56.74 11.79 27.42
N HIS A 352 56.82 12.91 28.15
CA HIS A 352 55.62 13.67 28.57
C HIS A 352 55.09 14.57 27.45
N ILE A 353 55.96 15.08 26.57
CA ILE A 353 55.60 16.03 25.49
C ILE A 353 55.13 15.31 24.22
N THR A 354 55.75 14.19 23.84
CA THR A 354 55.38 13.39 22.66
C THR A 354 54.28 12.36 22.94
N ARG A 355 53.91 12.16 24.22
CA ARG A 355 52.64 11.51 24.60
C ARG A 355 51.48 12.48 24.38
N GLN A 356 51.33 12.96 23.15
CA GLN A 356 49.99 13.25 22.65
C GLN A 356 49.25 11.93 22.59
N ASP A 357 48.46 11.68 23.64
CA ASP A 357 47.44 10.65 23.62
C ASP A 357 46.69 10.73 22.28
N LYS A 358 46.34 9.59 21.70
CA LYS A 358 45.26 9.58 20.72
C LYS A 358 44.02 10.06 21.46
N ILE A 359 43.69 11.35 21.35
CA ILE A 359 42.54 11.95 22.06
C ILE A 359 41.27 11.41 21.40
N HIS A 360 40.82 10.25 21.89
CA HIS A 360 39.56 9.66 21.52
C HIS A 360 38.43 10.58 21.98
N CYS A 361 37.26 10.47 21.34
CA CYS A 361 36.07 11.16 21.82
C CYS A 361 35.82 10.78 23.30
N PRO A 362 35.50 11.73 24.19
CA PRO A 362 35.16 11.44 25.59
C PRO A 362 33.75 10.82 25.68
N ILE A 363 33.58 9.60 25.17
CA ILE A 363 32.29 8.92 24.95
C ILE A 363 31.41 8.76 26.21
N LYS A 364 32.00 8.82 27.41
CA LYS A 364 31.26 8.83 28.69
C LYS A 364 30.54 10.16 28.98
N LEU A 365 30.80 11.19 28.18
CA LEU A 365 30.41 12.60 28.42
C LEU A 365 29.90 13.31 27.15
N CYS A 366 30.38 12.91 25.97
CA CYS A 366 30.05 13.51 24.69
C CYS A 366 29.96 12.46 23.56
N THR A 367 29.01 12.63 22.66
CA THR A 367 28.93 11.91 21.38
C THR A 367 29.71 12.71 20.34
N CYS A 368 30.66 12.08 19.62
CA CYS A 368 31.41 12.74 18.55
C CYS A 368 31.25 11.99 17.22
N THR A 369 30.92 12.72 16.16
CA THR A 369 31.04 12.28 14.77
C THR A 369 32.31 12.90 14.14
N LYS A 370 32.59 12.58 12.88
CA LYS A 370 33.79 13.03 12.13
C LYS A 370 34.06 14.54 12.17
N PHE A 371 33.04 15.38 12.35
CA PHE A 371 33.18 16.84 12.43
C PHE A 371 32.34 17.52 13.55
N THR A 372 31.55 16.77 14.32
CA THR A 372 30.61 17.34 15.30
C THR A 372 30.80 16.68 16.67
N ALA A 373 30.86 17.46 17.75
CA ALA A 373 30.87 16.94 19.12
C ALA A 373 29.69 17.53 19.93
N ILE A 374 28.91 16.66 20.57
CA ILE A 374 27.73 16.99 21.37
C ILE A 374 27.94 16.42 22.77
N CYS A 375 28.12 17.29 23.76
CA CYS A 375 28.19 16.92 25.17
C CYS A 375 26.87 17.22 25.86
N SER A 376 26.36 16.30 26.69
CA SER A 376 25.12 16.51 27.43
C SER A 376 25.13 15.87 28.82
N GLY A 377 24.76 16.64 29.85
CA GLY A 377 24.50 16.13 31.20
C GLY A 377 24.94 17.04 32.34
N LYS A 378 24.17 17.05 33.43
CA LYS A 378 24.31 17.99 34.57
C LYS A 378 25.67 17.97 35.28
N ASN A 379 26.42 16.87 35.16
CA ASN A 379 27.74 16.72 35.78
C ASN A 379 28.88 17.37 34.95
N LEU A 380 28.56 17.93 33.76
CA LEU A 380 29.53 18.64 32.92
C LEU A 380 29.82 20.05 33.46
N THR A 381 30.84 20.15 34.31
CA THR A 381 31.35 21.41 34.87
C THR A 381 32.49 22.02 34.04
N TYR A 382 32.99 21.31 33.03
CA TYR A 382 34.08 21.73 32.14
C TYR A 382 33.87 21.19 30.71
N ILE A 383 34.57 21.78 29.75
CA ILE A 383 34.60 21.30 28.35
C ILE A 383 35.82 20.36 28.21
N PRO A 384 35.64 19.07 27.85
CA PRO A 384 36.74 18.12 27.71
C PRO A 384 37.58 18.39 26.45
N ARG A 385 38.69 17.67 26.28
CA ARG A 385 39.49 17.66 25.05
C ARG A 385 38.82 16.81 23.96
N PHE A 386 39.09 17.15 22.70
CA PHE A 386 38.58 16.46 21.52
C PHE A 386 39.72 16.21 20.52
N PRO A 387 39.59 15.23 19.62
CA PRO A 387 40.49 15.11 18.47
C PRO A 387 40.48 16.37 17.60
N ILE A 388 41.53 16.54 16.81
CA ILE A 388 41.65 17.63 15.83
C ILE A 388 40.76 17.33 14.63
N GLY A 389 39.91 18.28 14.24
CA GLY A 389 39.01 18.19 13.10
C GLY A 389 37.55 18.60 13.37
N ILE A 390 37.15 18.79 14.63
CA ILE A 390 35.80 19.22 15.00
C ILE A 390 35.51 20.63 14.47
N LYS A 391 34.32 20.80 13.89
CA LYS A 391 33.81 22.03 13.27
C LYS A 391 32.50 22.51 13.91
N SER A 392 31.71 21.62 14.49
CA SER A 392 30.46 21.94 15.17
C SER A 392 30.51 21.41 16.61
N PHE A 393 30.30 22.28 17.60
CA PHE A 393 30.34 21.91 19.02
C PHE A 393 29.05 22.32 19.72
N SER A 394 28.43 21.37 20.43
CA SER A 394 27.23 21.59 21.24
C SER A 394 27.47 21.18 22.68
N PHE A 395 27.31 22.12 23.61
CA PHE A 395 27.35 21.91 25.05
C PHE A 395 25.94 22.09 25.60
N LEU A 396 25.35 20.99 26.10
CA LEU A 396 23.94 20.88 26.45
C LEU A 396 23.78 20.46 27.92
N GLN A 397 22.80 21.02 28.63
CA GLN A 397 22.39 20.56 29.96
C GLN A 397 23.51 20.52 31.03
N GLY A 398 24.63 21.21 30.83
CA GLY A 398 25.77 21.22 31.74
C GLY A 398 25.54 22.05 33.00
N ASN A 399 26.59 22.20 33.81
CA ASN A 399 26.61 23.07 34.97
C ASN A 399 27.97 23.79 35.06
N ILE A 400 28.25 24.65 34.07
CA ILE A 400 29.55 25.31 33.96
C ILE A 400 29.62 26.61 34.78
N GLY A 401 28.49 27.29 35.00
CA GLY A 401 28.40 28.51 35.83
C GLY A 401 29.02 29.76 35.19
N ALA A 402 30.32 29.71 34.87
CA ALA A 402 31.05 30.80 34.24
C ALA A 402 31.89 30.32 33.06
N LEU A 403 31.90 31.08 31.96
CA LEU A 403 32.69 30.81 30.77
C LEU A 403 33.73 31.91 30.52
N SER A 404 34.87 31.50 29.95
CA SER A 404 36.08 32.29 29.70
C SER A 404 36.96 31.61 28.65
N ARG A 405 37.97 32.31 28.12
CA ARG A 405 38.96 31.74 27.17
C ARG A 405 39.66 30.49 27.71
N GLU A 406 40.03 30.47 29.00
CA GLU A 406 40.65 29.28 29.62
C GLU A 406 39.71 28.07 29.65
N ARG A 407 38.41 28.28 29.88
CA ARG A 407 37.41 27.20 29.88
C ARG A 407 37.02 26.75 28.47
N THR A 408 37.27 27.56 27.44
CA THR A 408 37.12 27.17 26.03
C THR A 408 38.41 26.65 25.38
N LYS A 409 39.57 26.65 26.06
CA LYS A 409 40.87 26.30 25.44
C LYS A 409 40.95 24.89 24.85
N ASN A 410 40.20 23.93 25.40
CA ASN A 410 40.13 22.58 24.84
C ASN A 410 39.44 22.50 23.46
N LEU A 411 38.80 23.60 23.00
CA LEU A 411 38.23 23.76 21.67
C LEU A 411 39.13 24.56 20.71
N THR A 412 40.20 25.21 21.17
CA THR A 412 40.93 26.19 20.34
C THR A 412 41.91 25.57 19.35
N PHE A 413 42.22 24.29 19.51
CA PHE A 413 42.90 23.45 18.52
C PHE A 413 41.96 23.00 17.39
N ASN A 414 40.67 23.33 17.48
CA ASN A 414 39.63 22.95 16.53
C ASN A 414 39.05 24.16 15.79
N VAL A 415 38.76 24.00 14.50
CA VAL A 415 38.28 25.07 13.62
C VAL A 415 36.76 25.14 13.72
N ILE A 416 36.27 25.63 14.86
CA ILE A 416 34.84 25.70 15.16
C ILE A 416 34.14 26.73 14.27
N ASN A 417 33.27 26.23 13.39
CA ASN A 417 32.33 26.99 12.57
C ASN A 417 30.98 27.20 13.29
N GLU A 418 30.58 26.27 14.16
CA GLU A 418 29.29 26.29 14.84
C GLU A 418 29.47 26.02 16.34
N LEU A 419 28.93 26.91 17.18
CA LEU A 419 28.97 26.78 18.63
C LEU A 419 27.56 26.90 19.20
N THR A 420 27.12 25.86 19.92
CA THR A 420 25.85 25.85 20.65
C THR A 420 26.10 25.68 22.14
N LEU A 421 25.63 26.65 22.92
CA LEU A 421 25.53 26.59 24.37
C LEU A 421 24.03 26.55 24.71
N LYS A 422 23.54 25.44 25.27
CA LYS A 422 22.15 25.31 25.70
C LYS A 422 21.96 24.75 27.11
N ASN A 423 21.31 25.52 27.99
CA ASN A 423 20.92 25.08 29.33
C ASN A 423 22.11 24.60 30.21
N ASN A 424 23.21 25.35 30.25
CA ASN A 424 24.43 24.97 30.98
C ASN A 424 24.61 25.69 32.32
N ALA A 425 23.52 26.31 32.81
CA ALA A 425 23.49 27.16 34.00
C ALA A 425 24.54 28.29 33.93
N ILE A 426 24.70 28.93 32.77
CA ILE A 426 25.62 30.06 32.62
C ILE A 426 25.05 31.28 33.36
N VAL A 427 25.84 31.81 34.30
CA VAL A 427 25.58 33.04 35.05
C VAL A 427 26.50 34.18 34.56
N ARG A 428 27.71 33.84 34.08
CA ARG A 428 28.70 34.84 33.63
C ARG A 428 29.47 34.39 32.38
N LEU A 429 29.69 35.31 31.45
CA LEU A 429 30.43 35.08 30.20
C LEU A 429 31.50 36.17 30.05
N LYS A 430 32.78 35.81 30.26
CA LYS A 430 33.86 36.79 30.16
C LYS A 430 34.00 37.31 28.71
N PRO A 431 34.42 38.58 28.51
CA PRO A 431 34.53 39.18 27.17
C PRO A 431 35.54 38.50 26.22
N ASP A 432 36.45 37.68 26.76
CA ASP A 432 37.47 36.93 26.01
C ASP A 432 36.97 35.58 25.47
N THR A 433 35.83 35.07 25.95
CA THR A 433 35.38 33.67 25.73
C THR A 433 35.36 33.25 24.26
N PHE A 434 34.88 34.13 23.38
CA PHE A 434 34.75 33.85 21.94
C PHE A 434 35.92 34.35 21.08
N SER A 435 36.94 34.97 21.68
CA SER A 435 38.14 35.44 20.97
C SER A 435 38.88 34.37 20.16
N PRO A 436 38.91 33.07 20.53
CA PRO A 436 39.62 32.06 19.71
C PRO A 436 38.87 31.65 18.44
N PHE A 437 37.55 31.82 18.38
CA PHE A 437 36.71 31.19 17.35
C PHE A 437 36.61 32.01 16.06
N MET A 438 37.74 32.36 15.46
CA MET A 438 37.78 33.31 14.33
C MET A 438 37.02 32.85 13.07
N LYS A 439 36.73 31.55 12.89
CA LYS A 439 35.96 31.03 11.74
C LYS A 439 34.46 30.78 12.03
N ILE A 440 33.96 31.09 13.22
CA ILE A 440 32.56 30.83 13.59
C ILE A 440 31.56 31.54 12.66
N SER A 441 30.67 30.74 12.08
CA SER A 441 29.56 31.14 11.19
C SER A 441 28.19 31.07 11.85
N SER A 442 28.02 30.23 12.88
CA SER A 442 26.77 30.10 13.65
C SER A 442 27.06 30.08 15.15
N LEU A 443 26.38 30.94 15.91
CA LEU A 443 26.46 30.98 17.38
C LEU A 443 25.06 30.86 17.98
N THR A 444 24.87 29.89 18.86
CA THR A 444 23.65 29.69 19.64
C THR A 444 23.94 29.75 21.13
N ILE A 445 23.24 30.62 21.85
CA ILE A 445 23.21 30.68 23.33
C ILE A 445 21.74 30.62 23.73
N SER A 446 21.31 29.57 24.44
CA SER A 446 19.88 29.35 24.67
C SER A 446 19.57 28.67 26.00
N PHE A 447 18.43 28.97 26.62
CA PHE A 447 18.06 28.45 27.94
C PHE A 447 19.11 28.76 29.01
N GLU A 448 19.76 29.92 28.94
CA GLU A 448 20.69 30.41 29.96
C GLU A 448 20.02 31.58 30.74
N PRO A 449 19.00 31.32 31.59
CA PRO A 449 18.13 32.36 32.16
C PRO A 449 18.83 33.28 33.20
N SER A 450 20.04 32.90 33.63
CA SER A 450 20.85 33.64 34.59
C SER A 450 21.98 34.46 33.94
N LEU A 451 22.17 34.36 32.62
CA LEU A 451 23.24 35.04 31.87
C LEU A 451 22.77 36.45 31.43
N PRO A 452 23.42 37.54 31.86
CA PRO A 452 23.04 38.89 31.43
C PRO A 452 23.28 39.14 29.93
N ALA A 453 22.37 39.88 29.29
CA ALA A 453 22.53 40.30 27.89
C ALA A 453 23.77 41.20 27.67
N THR A 454 24.20 41.93 28.70
CA THR A 454 25.42 42.75 28.73
C THR A 454 26.69 41.91 28.60
N ASP A 455 26.76 40.76 29.27
CA ASP A 455 27.88 39.82 29.19
C ASP A 455 27.99 39.22 27.76
N VAL A 456 26.85 38.91 27.13
CA VAL A 456 26.82 38.48 25.72
C VAL A 456 27.24 39.61 24.77
N ARG A 457 26.76 40.85 24.96
CA ARG A 457 27.22 42.04 24.21
C ARG A 457 28.74 42.21 24.31
N ASN A 458 29.29 42.07 25.52
CA ASN A 458 30.73 42.21 25.75
C ASN A 458 31.56 41.10 25.09
N ALA A 459 31.07 39.86 25.08
CA ALA A 459 31.72 38.76 24.37
C ALA A 459 31.63 38.90 22.84
N LEU A 460 30.49 39.35 22.30
CA LEU A 460 30.29 39.61 20.86
C LEU A 460 31.19 40.73 20.34
N HIS A 461 31.37 41.81 21.11
CA HIS A 461 32.22 42.96 20.77
C HIS A 461 33.66 42.55 20.43
N ASN A 462 34.22 41.55 21.11
CA ASN A 462 35.59 41.13 20.92
C ASN A 462 35.79 40.13 19.75
N MET A 463 34.71 39.65 19.13
CA MET A 463 34.78 38.73 17.98
C MET A 463 35.12 39.45 16.65
N LYS A 464 35.97 40.48 16.65
CA LYS A 464 36.11 41.43 15.52
C LYS A 464 36.36 40.77 14.15
N THR A 465 37.03 39.63 14.11
CA THR A 465 37.39 38.87 12.89
C THR A 465 36.36 37.82 12.42
N SER A 466 35.29 37.54 13.18
CA SER A 466 34.42 36.37 12.90
C SER A 466 33.56 36.49 11.64
N SER A 467 33.40 35.38 10.91
CA SER A 467 32.60 35.31 9.66
C SER A 467 31.10 35.03 9.88
N LEU A 468 30.57 35.47 11.03
CA LEU A 468 29.24 35.11 11.55
C LEU A 468 28.11 35.37 10.54
N ARG A 469 27.24 34.37 10.37
CA ARG A 469 26.08 34.38 9.45
C ARG A 469 24.74 34.23 10.19
N SER A 470 24.73 33.51 11.31
CA SER A 470 23.54 33.28 12.15
C SER A 470 23.87 33.49 13.63
N LEU A 471 22.94 34.14 14.35
CA LEU A 471 23.04 34.37 15.79
C LEU A 471 21.70 34.03 16.46
N THR A 472 21.69 33.03 17.34
CA THR A 472 20.50 32.55 18.06
C THR A 472 20.67 32.76 19.57
N LEU A 473 19.76 33.51 20.17
CA LEU A 473 19.79 34.01 21.55
C LEU A 473 18.40 33.82 22.21
N THR A 474 17.95 32.57 22.35
CA THR A 474 16.56 32.22 22.66
C THR A 474 16.38 31.64 24.07
N ASN A 475 15.27 31.92 24.77
CA ASN A 475 15.02 31.39 26.12
C ASN A 475 16.02 31.82 27.20
N ASN A 476 16.66 32.99 27.05
CA ASN A 476 17.63 33.54 28.01
C ASN A 476 17.00 34.54 28.99
N ASN A 477 15.66 34.58 29.09
CA ASN A 477 14.88 35.36 30.06
C ASN A 477 15.00 36.91 29.96
N TRP A 478 15.73 37.45 28.98
CA TRP A 478 16.02 38.89 28.88
C TRP A 478 14.80 39.79 28.65
N SER A 479 14.66 40.87 29.41
CA SER A 479 13.61 41.90 29.28
C SER A 479 14.04 43.12 28.43
N VAL A 480 15.33 43.42 28.39
CA VAL A 480 15.94 44.55 27.67
C VAL A 480 17.25 44.09 27.01
N LEU A 481 17.57 44.60 25.83
CA LEU A 481 18.87 44.40 25.16
C LEU A 481 19.72 45.69 25.26
N PRO A 482 21.05 45.60 25.42
CA PRO A 482 21.93 46.75 25.28
C PRO A 482 21.77 47.42 23.92
N HIS A 483 21.70 48.75 23.89
CA HIS A 483 21.40 49.50 22.67
C HIS A 483 22.41 49.30 21.53
N ASP A 484 23.63 48.89 21.87
CA ASP A 484 24.75 48.66 20.98
C ASP A 484 25.06 47.17 20.73
N MET A 485 24.21 46.25 21.20
CA MET A 485 24.47 44.79 21.29
C MET A 485 25.00 44.16 19.99
N PHE A 486 24.55 44.65 18.83
CA PHE A 486 24.94 44.12 17.52
C PHE A 486 25.82 45.07 16.68
N THR A 487 26.24 46.22 17.22
CA THR A 487 27.01 47.23 16.48
C THR A 487 28.31 46.66 15.91
N THR A 488 29.11 45.97 16.73
CA THR A 488 30.40 45.36 16.34
C THR A 488 30.27 44.15 15.42
N ILE A 489 29.04 43.68 15.17
CA ILE A 489 28.75 42.60 14.22
C ILE A 489 27.95 43.07 13.00
N SER A 490 27.58 44.36 12.94
CA SER A 490 26.72 44.92 11.89
C SER A 490 27.33 44.84 10.49
N THR A 491 28.64 45.06 10.36
CA THR A 491 29.40 45.02 9.11
C THR A 491 29.64 43.61 8.56
N LYS A 492 29.21 42.56 9.27
CA LYS A 492 29.49 41.16 8.93
C LYS A 492 28.45 40.57 7.98
N LYS A 493 28.74 39.38 7.45
CA LYS A 493 27.85 38.63 6.54
C LYS A 493 26.68 37.94 7.29
N ILE A 494 26.14 38.59 8.33
CA ILE A 494 24.98 38.12 9.11
C ILE A 494 23.75 38.15 8.21
N ARG A 495 23.02 37.03 8.20
CA ARG A 495 21.80 36.82 7.42
C ARG A 495 20.58 36.61 8.31
N GLU A 496 20.76 36.03 9.50
CA GLU A 496 19.68 35.75 10.44
C GLU A 496 20.07 36.08 11.89
N ILE A 497 19.14 36.70 12.61
CA ILE A 497 19.20 36.92 14.06
C ILE A 497 17.90 36.39 14.66
N ASN A 498 18.01 35.59 15.72
CA ASN A 498 16.90 34.90 16.35
C ASN A 498 16.92 35.12 17.87
N ILE A 499 15.99 35.92 18.39
CA ILE A 499 15.86 36.34 19.80
C ILE A 499 14.47 35.93 20.34
N LYS A 500 13.88 34.87 19.75
CA LYS A 500 12.61 34.27 20.17
C LYS A 500 12.61 33.85 21.66
N SER A 501 11.44 33.91 22.30
CA SER A 501 11.22 33.32 23.63
C SER A 501 12.06 33.96 24.75
N ASN A 502 12.23 35.28 24.72
CA ASN A 502 12.69 36.06 25.87
C ASN A 502 11.52 36.89 26.45
N ASN A 503 11.79 37.91 27.26
CA ASN A 503 10.78 38.79 27.87
C ASN A 503 10.77 40.21 27.27
N LEU A 504 11.28 40.40 26.06
CA LEU A 504 11.50 41.74 25.49
C LEU A 504 10.18 42.50 25.35
N GLN A 505 10.10 43.70 25.92
CA GLN A 505 8.89 44.54 25.92
C GLN A 505 8.83 45.52 24.75
N VAL A 506 9.99 45.85 24.18
CA VAL A 506 10.17 46.82 23.09
C VAL A 506 11.07 46.23 22.01
N LEU A 507 10.91 46.71 20.78
CA LEU A 507 11.79 46.41 19.65
C LEU A 507 12.25 47.70 18.99
N HIS A 508 13.56 47.98 19.04
CA HIS A 508 14.15 49.10 18.32
C HIS A 508 14.83 48.60 17.05
N PHE A 509 14.44 49.13 15.89
CA PHE A 509 15.11 48.78 14.63
C PHE A 509 16.53 49.39 14.52
N SER A 510 16.87 50.39 15.34
CA SER A 510 18.22 50.96 15.42
C SER A 510 19.28 49.94 15.87
N TRP A 511 18.90 48.86 16.57
CA TRP A 511 19.81 47.74 16.89
C TRP A 511 20.39 47.03 15.65
N PHE A 512 19.76 47.18 14.47
CA PHE A 512 20.12 46.48 13.23
C PHE A 512 20.60 47.42 12.12
N LEU A 513 20.98 48.66 12.46
CA LEU A 513 21.57 49.61 11.53
C LEU A 513 22.85 49.06 10.87
N ASN A 514 23.10 49.50 9.64
CA ASN A 514 24.25 49.13 8.79
C ASN A 514 24.40 47.64 8.46
N MET A 515 23.42 46.78 8.78
CA MET A 515 23.44 45.35 8.48
C MET A 515 23.06 45.01 7.03
N SER A 516 23.96 45.24 6.08
CA SER A 516 23.70 45.12 4.64
C SER A 516 23.23 43.73 4.15
N TYR A 517 23.56 42.64 4.85
CA TYR A 517 23.23 41.25 4.45
C TYR A 517 22.12 40.59 5.27
N PHE A 518 21.50 41.33 6.19
CA PHE A 518 20.57 40.80 7.19
C PHE A 518 19.15 40.64 6.62
N HIS A 519 18.73 39.39 6.43
CA HIS A 519 17.48 39.05 5.73
C HIS A 519 16.36 38.59 6.66
N ASN A 520 16.67 37.90 7.76
CA ASN A 520 15.69 37.23 8.62
C ASN A 520 15.81 37.71 10.08
N LEU A 521 14.75 38.29 10.64
CA LEU A 521 14.63 38.58 12.08
C LEU A 521 13.53 37.70 12.69
N LYS A 522 13.91 36.87 13.67
CA LYS A 522 12.98 36.05 14.46
C LYS A 522 12.94 36.56 15.90
N ILE A 523 11.81 37.14 16.32
CA ILE A 523 11.64 37.71 17.66
C ILE A 523 10.27 37.34 18.27
N SER A 524 9.64 36.29 17.75
CA SER A 524 8.40 35.71 18.24
C SER A 524 8.48 35.26 19.71
N TYR A 525 7.34 35.15 20.40
CA TYR A 525 7.21 34.71 21.80
C TYR A 525 7.97 35.61 22.80
N ASN A 526 7.95 36.93 22.58
CA ASN A 526 8.41 37.92 23.54
C ASN A 526 7.18 38.66 24.14
N LYS A 527 7.37 39.83 24.77
CA LYS A 527 6.28 40.65 25.34
C LYS A 527 6.15 41.99 24.61
N ILE A 528 6.52 42.03 23.32
CA ILE A 528 6.67 43.29 22.58
C ILE A 528 5.30 43.93 22.38
N SER A 529 5.10 45.10 22.97
CA SER A 529 3.90 45.94 22.76
C SER A 529 4.19 47.12 21.83
N THR A 530 5.44 47.62 21.83
CA THR A 530 5.89 48.80 21.08
C THR A 530 7.09 48.49 20.19
N ILE A 531 7.03 48.96 18.94
CA ILE A 531 8.12 48.90 17.97
C ILE A 531 8.52 50.34 17.64
N PHE A 532 9.81 50.64 17.67
CA PHE A 532 10.40 51.92 17.29
C PHE A 532 10.97 51.83 15.87
N PRO A 533 10.33 52.47 14.86
CA PRO A 533 10.72 52.33 13.46
C PRO A 533 11.97 53.12 13.11
N GLU A 534 12.99 52.38 12.65
CA GLU A 534 14.22 52.86 12.03
C GLU A 534 14.38 52.18 10.67
N ARG A 535 15.06 52.80 9.69
CA ARG A 535 15.09 52.28 8.32
C ARG A 535 16.06 51.10 8.12
N ILE A 536 15.56 49.87 8.14
CA ILE A 536 16.33 48.65 7.79
C ILE A 536 15.99 48.21 6.35
N SER A 537 16.84 48.59 5.40
CA SER A 537 16.60 48.30 3.97
C SER A 537 16.97 46.86 3.54
N SER A 538 17.65 46.07 4.38
CA SER A 538 18.09 44.70 4.07
C SER A 538 17.06 43.61 4.41
N LEU A 539 16.16 43.89 5.37
CA LEU A 539 15.28 42.87 5.93
C LEU A 539 14.23 42.37 4.92
N ASN A 540 14.08 41.05 4.86
CA ASN A 540 13.24 40.32 3.90
C ASN A 540 12.13 39.53 4.63
N LYS A 541 12.41 38.98 5.81
CA LYS A 541 11.46 38.24 6.65
C LYS A 541 11.51 38.71 8.11
N LEU A 542 10.33 38.95 8.68
CA LEU A 542 10.14 39.35 10.07
C LEU A 542 9.09 38.46 10.76
N TYR A 543 9.47 37.84 11.87
CA TYR A 543 8.60 36.97 12.68
C TYR A 543 8.43 37.59 14.08
N LEU A 544 7.20 38.02 14.37
CA LEU A 544 6.76 38.75 15.56
C LEU A 544 5.63 38.02 16.31
N ASP A 545 5.43 36.72 16.04
CA ASP A 545 4.32 35.93 16.59
C ASP A 545 4.32 35.90 18.13
N GLY A 546 3.18 35.75 18.79
CA GLY A 546 3.13 35.54 20.24
C GLY A 546 3.72 36.70 21.05
N ASN A 547 3.46 37.94 20.62
CA ASN A 547 3.83 39.17 21.30
C ASN A 547 2.55 39.92 21.75
N GLU A 548 2.69 41.13 22.28
CA GLU A 548 1.60 41.92 22.87
C GLU A 548 1.23 43.14 22.02
N ILE A 549 1.50 43.09 20.70
CA ILE A 549 1.26 44.20 19.76
C ILE A 549 -0.25 44.45 19.61
N VAL A 550 -0.69 45.70 19.84
CA VAL A 550 -2.11 46.10 19.80
C VAL A 550 -2.49 46.88 18.53
N LYS A 551 -1.53 47.55 17.88
CA LYS A 551 -1.74 48.39 16.69
C LYS A 551 -0.74 48.07 15.58
N PHE A 552 -1.18 48.16 14.33
CA PHE A 552 -0.35 47.88 13.15
C PHE A 552 0.57 49.04 12.72
N GLU A 553 0.25 50.27 13.11
CA GLU A 553 0.77 51.53 12.52
C GLU A 553 2.28 51.81 12.74
N THR A 554 3.01 50.88 13.36
CA THR A 554 4.39 51.05 13.85
C THR A 554 5.49 50.84 12.80
N PHE A 555 5.17 50.44 11.56
CA PHE A 555 6.15 50.26 10.47
C PHE A 555 6.41 51.52 9.62
N CYS A 556 5.75 52.64 9.94
CA CYS A 556 5.90 53.93 9.26
C CYS A 556 6.84 54.85 10.05
N ILE A 557 7.86 55.43 9.41
CA ILE A 557 8.77 56.39 10.05
C ILE A 557 8.07 57.75 10.19
N ASN A 558 8.07 58.31 11.39
CA ASN A 558 7.51 59.64 11.72
C ASN A 558 6.07 59.84 11.24
N HIS A 559 5.24 58.79 11.27
CA HIS A 559 3.87 58.75 10.72
C HIS A 559 3.74 59.10 9.21
N SER A 560 4.86 59.20 8.50
CA SER A 560 4.93 59.49 7.08
C SER A 560 4.79 58.21 6.23
N ILE A 561 4.77 58.35 4.90
CA ILE A 561 4.74 57.22 3.96
C ILE A 561 6.09 56.46 3.93
N ASN A 562 7.15 56.99 4.57
CA ASN A 562 8.46 56.35 4.59
C ASN A 562 8.45 55.03 5.37
N SER A 563 8.59 53.93 4.63
CA SER A 563 8.68 52.58 5.18
C SER A 563 9.95 52.38 6.00
N ALA A 564 9.81 51.84 7.20
CA ALA A 564 10.93 51.33 7.99
C ALA A 564 11.56 50.07 7.36
N LEU A 565 10.77 49.25 6.65
CA LEU A 565 11.16 47.94 6.13
C LEU A 565 10.84 47.81 4.62
N PRO A 566 11.45 48.64 3.74
CA PRO A 566 11.00 48.81 2.35
C PRO A 566 11.14 47.58 1.46
N ASN A 567 11.93 46.58 1.87
CA ASN A 567 12.19 45.34 1.14
C ASN A 567 11.55 44.08 1.76
N LEU A 568 10.75 44.24 2.83
CA LEU A 568 10.13 43.11 3.51
C LEU A 568 9.15 42.37 2.59
N LYS A 569 9.29 41.05 2.49
CA LYS A 569 8.41 40.17 1.69
C LYS A 569 7.56 39.25 2.57
N TRP A 570 8.00 38.94 3.79
CA TRP A 570 7.29 38.09 4.74
C TRP A 570 7.14 38.79 6.09
N LEU A 571 5.90 38.91 6.57
CA LEU A 571 5.57 39.41 7.91
C LEU A 571 4.66 38.42 8.62
N SER A 572 5.12 37.90 9.75
CA SER A 572 4.38 36.97 10.60
C SER A 572 4.08 37.65 11.94
N LEU A 573 2.80 37.81 12.27
CA LEU A 573 2.26 38.55 13.42
C LEU A 573 1.28 37.68 14.24
N ASN A 574 1.30 36.37 14.06
CA ASN A 574 0.32 35.44 14.62
C ASN A 574 0.27 35.51 16.16
N ASN A 575 -0.89 35.38 16.80
CA ASN A 575 -1.03 35.41 18.26
C ASN A 575 -0.58 36.75 18.90
N ASN A 576 -0.89 37.88 18.26
CA ASN A 576 -0.79 39.22 18.86
C ASN A 576 -2.20 39.73 19.27
N ARG A 577 -2.35 41.03 19.57
CA ARG A 577 -3.60 41.65 20.02
C ARG A 577 -4.11 42.74 19.06
N ILE A 578 -3.78 42.63 17.76
CA ILE A 578 -4.09 43.65 16.75
C ILE A 578 -5.59 43.63 16.38
N GLY A 579 -6.39 44.39 17.11
CA GLY A 579 -7.85 44.42 16.95
C GLY A 579 -8.35 45.08 15.65
N ASN A 580 -7.53 45.89 14.98
CA ASN A 580 -7.83 46.49 13.68
C ASN A 580 -6.53 46.73 12.87
N PHE A 581 -6.58 46.54 11.56
CA PHE A 581 -5.47 46.81 10.64
C PHE A 581 -5.71 48.09 9.85
N THR A 582 -5.01 49.14 10.24
CA THR A 582 -4.96 50.40 9.52
C THR A 582 -3.57 50.57 8.87
N GLN A 583 -3.53 51.20 7.69
CA GLN A 583 -2.31 51.76 7.08
C GLN A 583 -1.19 50.78 6.63
N PHE A 584 -1.49 49.72 5.87
CA PHE A 584 -0.47 48.85 5.26
C PHE A 584 0.50 49.52 4.25
N ARG A 585 0.25 50.78 3.87
CA ARG A 585 1.06 51.61 2.93
C ARG A 585 2.58 51.57 3.16
N CYS A 586 3.02 51.34 4.39
CA CYS A 586 4.43 51.30 4.76
C CYS A 586 5.13 49.93 4.54
N LEU A 587 4.50 48.96 3.85
CA LEU A 587 5.13 47.68 3.48
C LEU A 587 4.97 47.34 1.97
N PRO A 588 5.51 48.17 1.06
CA PRO A 588 5.17 48.15 -0.38
C PRO A 588 5.65 46.91 -1.15
N ARG A 589 6.50 46.06 -0.57
CA ARG A 589 7.05 44.84 -1.21
C ARG A 589 6.58 43.53 -0.56
N LEU A 590 5.60 43.60 0.35
CA LEU A 590 5.11 42.44 1.08
C LEU A 590 4.40 41.45 0.16
N ARG A 591 4.73 40.15 0.30
CA ARG A 591 4.16 39.04 -0.45
C ARG A 591 3.44 38.02 0.42
N THR A 592 3.82 37.91 1.68
CA THR A 592 3.18 37.01 2.66
C THR A 592 2.90 37.76 3.95
N LEU A 593 1.63 37.74 4.36
CA LEU A 593 1.16 38.26 5.64
C LEU A 593 0.44 37.13 6.40
N GLU A 594 0.90 36.87 7.62
CA GLU A 594 0.33 35.87 8.52
C GLU A 594 -0.09 36.60 9.79
N ILE A 595 -1.39 36.64 10.09
CA ILE A 595 -2.00 37.48 11.12
C ILE A 595 -3.00 36.70 11.99
N ASP A 596 -2.74 35.42 12.19
CA ASP A 596 -3.60 34.53 12.97
C ASP A 596 -3.79 35.03 14.42
N ASN A 597 -4.92 34.67 15.03
CA ASN A 597 -5.23 34.84 16.46
C ASN A 597 -5.12 36.28 16.99
N ASN A 598 -5.27 37.30 16.13
CA ASN A 598 -5.06 38.72 16.48
C ASN A 598 -6.24 39.45 17.16
N CYS A 599 -7.33 38.74 17.51
CA CYS A 599 -8.61 39.33 17.97
C CYS A 599 -9.41 40.13 16.91
N ILE A 600 -9.30 39.75 15.64
CA ILE A 600 -10.00 40.38 14.51
C ILE A 600 -11.51 40.07 14.58
N GLY A 601 -12.33 41.07 14.93
CA GLY A 601 -13.79 40.91 14.99
C GLY A 601 -14.50 41.10 13.64
N THR A 602 -13.99 42.01 12.80
CA THR A 602 -14.51 42.35 11.48
C THR A 602 -13.34 42.54 10.51
N ILE A 603 -13.49 42.11 9.26
CA ILE A 603 -12.60 42.52 8.17
C ILE A 603 -13.36 43.52 7.30
N HIS A 604 -12.86 44.75 7.24
CA HIS A 604 -13.50 45.86 6.58
C HIS A 604 -13.14 45.96 5.09
N ASN A 605 -13.97 46.68 4.35
CA ASN A 605 -13.68 47.00 2.95
C ASN A 605 -12.35 47.72 2.81
N ASN A 606 -11.55 47.29 1.82
CA ASN A 606 -10.23 47.82 1.51
C ASN A 606 -9.16 47.67 2.61
N THR A 607 -9.38 46.89 3.68
CA THR A 607 -8.38 46.70 4.77
C THR A 607 -6.98 46.38 4.25
N PHE A 608 -6.84 45.61 3.16
CA PHE A 608 -5.55 45.15 2.64
C PHE A 608 -5.09 45.82 1.33
N THR A 609 -5.85 46.73 0.70
CA THR A 609 -5.62 47.15 -0.71
C THR A 609 -4.27 47.82 -1.00
N GLU A 610 -3.62 48.39 0.02
CA GLU A 610 -2.27 48.94 -0.11
C GLU A 610 -1.19 47.87 -0.38
N LEU A 611 -1.46 46.61 0.00
CA LEU A 611 -0.57 45.47 -0.22
C LEU A 611 -0.68 44.93 -1.65
N LYS A 612 -0.46 45.79 -2.65
CA LYS A 612 -0.64 45.50 -4.08
C LYS A 612 0.17 44.30 -4.60
N GLY A 613 1.23 43.91 -3.90
CA GLY A 613 2.07 42.74 -4.19
C GLY A 613 1.79 41.46 -3.37
N LEU A 614 0.71 41.42 -2.57
CA LEU A 614 0.46 40.33 -1.64
C LEU A 614 -0.01 39.05 -2.34
N THR A 615 0.83 38.02 -2.35
CA THR A 615 0.51 36.72 -2.95
C THR A 615 -0.10 35.71 -1.96
N SER A 616 0.09 35.90 -0.64
CA SER A 616 -0.43 34.99 0.40
C SER A 616 -0.90 35.75 1.63
N LEU A 617 -2.16 35.53 2.02
CA LEU A 617 -2.79 36.05 3.23
C LEU A 617 -3.29 34.88 4.09
N ILE A 618 -2.82 34.81 5.33
CA ILE A 618 -3.19 33.77 6.29
C ILE A 618 -3.84 34.44 7.50
N LEU A 619 -5.09 34.04 7.76
CA LEU A 619 -6.04 34.65 8.67
C LEU A 619 -6.83 33.53 9.37
N LYS A 620 -6.28 32.95 10.45
CA LYS A 620 -6.97 32.01 11.33
C LYS A 620 -7.34 32.67 12.66
N ALA A 621 -8.55 32.47 13.17
CA ALA A 621 -9.02 33.11 14.41
C ALA A 621 -9.40 32.10 15.51
N ALA A 622 -8.40 31.40 16.06
CA ALA A 622 -8.60 30.57 17.24
C ALA A 622 -8.84 31.44 18.48
N GLY A 623 -10.03 31.32 19.08
CA GLY A 623 -10.38 31.92 20.38
C GLY A 623 -11.35 33.09 20.34
N LYS A 624 -11.57 33.74 19.18
CA LYS A 624 -12.65 34.70 18.96
C LYS A 624 -13.23 34.50 17.56
N PRO A 625 -14.55 34.31 17.40
CA PRO A 625 -15.15 34.16 16.08
C PRO A 625 -15.05 35.46 15.28
N LEU A 626 -14.69 35.34 14.01
CA LEU A 626 -14.85 36.42 13.04
C LEU A 626 -16.36 36.67 12.87
N LYS A 627 -16.82 37.91 13.05
CA LYS A 627 -18.26 38.25 13.07
C LYS A 627 -18.78 38.80 11.74
N LYS A 628 -17.96 39.55 11.01
CA LYS A 628 -18.34 40.19 9.74
C LYS A 628 -17.16 40.22 8.77
N ILE A 629 -17.45 39.96 7.50
CA ILE A 629 -16.56 40.22 6.36
C ILE A 629 -17.36 41.12 5.41
N GLU A 630 -16.77 42.23 4.98
CA GLU A 630 -17.43 43.17 4.05
C GLU A 630 -17.17 42.81 2.58
N ASP A 631 -18.02 43.29 1.66
CA ASP A 631 -18.11 42.81 0.27
C ASP A 631 -16.83 42.96 -0.58
N LYS A 632 -15.91 43.81 -0.15
CA LYS A 632 -14.61 44.13 -0.76
C LYS A 632 -13.45 44.02 0.25
N ALA A 633 -13.62 43.19 1.29
CA ALA A 633 -12.57 42.87 2.27
C ALA A 633 -11.28 42.34 1.60
N PHE A 634 -11.43 41.47 0.60
CA PHE A 634 -10.32 40.84 -0.12
C PHE A 634 -10.19 41.37 -1.56
N ASN A 635 -10.16 42.70 -1.70
CA ASN A 635 -9.93 43.38 -2.99
C ASN A 635 -8.43 43.35 -3.38
N LEU A 636 -7.91 42.14 -3.65
CA LEU A 636 -6.48 41.86 -3.86
C LEU A 636 -6.27 41.03 -5.14
N PRO A 637 -6.06 41.65 -6.32
CA PRO A 637 -5.95 40.91 -7.58
C PRO A 637 -4.78 39.94 -7.64
N SER A 638 -3.66 40.28 -7.01
CA SER A 638 -2.41 39.50 -6.94
C SER A 638 -2.42 38.36 -5.92
N LEU A 639 -3.53 38.15 -5.19
CA LEU A 639 -3.61 37.17 -4.11
C LEU A 639 -3.78 35.74 -4.66
N GLN A 640 -2.74 34.93 -4.51
CA GLN A 640 -2.70 33.54 -4.97
C GLN A 640 -3.10 32.54 -3.88
N LYS A 641 -2.98 32.91 -2.61
CA LYS A 641 -3.37 32.09 -1.45
C LYS A 641 -4.15 32.91 -0.41
N LEU A 642 -5.32 32.42 -0.04
CA LEU A 642 -6.14 32.91 1.07
C LEU A 642 -6.47 31.76 2.02
N SER A 643 -6.27 31.95 3.32
CA SER A 643 -6.75 31.04 4.35
C SER A 643 -7.54 31.82 5.38
N LEU A 644 -8.82 31.45 5.57
CA LEU A 644 -9.73 31.95 6.59
C LEU A 644 -10.04 30.86 7.63
N ARG A 645 -9.07 29.97 7.88
CA ARG A 645 -9.30 28.66 8.49
C ARG A 645 -9.55 28.75 10.00
N ASP A 646 -10.50 27.95 10.49
CA ASP A 646 -10.89 27.84 11.89
C ASP A 646 -11.36 29.18 12.50
N CYS A 647 -11.82 30.12 11.67
CA CYS A 647 -12.31 31.44 12.05
C CYS A 647 -13.74 31.47 12.62
N GLN A 648 -14.45 30.34 12.58
CA GLN A 648 -15.84 30.20 13.04
C GLN A 648 -16.83 31.14 12.34
N PHE A 649 -16.48 31.67 11.15
CA PHE A 649 -17.34 32.60 10.42
C PHE A 649 -18.55 31.88 9.82
N HIS A 650 -19.71 32.53 9.85
CA HIS A 650 -20.94 32.04 9.23
C HIS A 650 -21.12 32.67 7.84
N PHE A 651 -20.68 31.97 6.79
CA PHE A 651 -20.86 32.45 5.41
C PHE A 651 -22.34 32.58 5.04
N ASP A 652 -23.22 31.81 5.70
CA ASP A 652 -24.68 31.89 5.55
C ASP A 652 -25.29 33.21 6.07
N SER A 653 -24.55 34.02 6.84
CA SER A 653 -25.00 35.35 7.28
C SER A 653 -24.67 36.49 6.31
N LEU A 654 -24.00 36.20 5.19
CA LEU A 654 -23.80 37.17 4.10
C LEU A 654 -25.08 37.26 3.26
N SER A 655 -25.48 38.47 2.86
CA SER A 655 -26.59 38.63 1.90
C SER A 655 -26.25 37.98 0.55
N ALA A 656 -27.27 37.65 -0.24
CA ALA A 656 -27.08 37.06 -1.58
C ALA A 656 -26.17 37.91 -2.50
N SER A 657 -26.11 39.22 -2.27
CA SER A 657 -25.23 40.14 -3.01
C SER A 657 -23.78 40.14 -2.52
N GLU A 658 -23.53 39.85 -1.24
CA GLU A 658 -22.19 39.79 -0.63
C GLU A 658 -21.53 38.42 -0.89
N GLN A 659 -22.33 37.35 -0.88
CA GLN A 659 -21.89 35.97 -1.19
C GLN A 659 -21.07 35.91 -2.49
N SER A 660 -21.52 36.59 -3.56
CA SER A 660 -20.82 36.61 -4.86
C SER A 660 -19.69 37.65 -4.94
N ARG A 661 -19.61 38.60 -4.00
CA ARG A 661 -18.65 39.72 -4.03
C ARG A 661 -17.44 39.52 -3.13
N VAL A 662 -17.58 38.82 -2.00
CA VAL A 662 -16.54 38.69 -0.95
C VAL A 662 -15.17 38.20 -1.44
N LEU A 663 -15.11 37.38 -2.51
CA LEU A 663 -13.86 36.96 -3.16
C LEU A 663 -13.64 37.55 -4.57
N SER A 664 -14.52 38.45 -5.06
CA SER A 664 -14.52 38.95 -6.45
C SER A 664 -13.23 39.70 -6.86
N GLY A 665 -12.50 40.27 -5.90
CA GLY A 665 -11.21 40.91 -6.13
C GLY A 665 -10.03 39.94 -6.25
N CYS A 666 -10.16 38.68 -5.80
CA CYS A 666 -9.08 37.69 -5.74
C CYS A 666 -8.95 36.87 -7.03
N LYS A 667 -8.70 37.54 -8.17
CA LYS A 667 -8.76 36.90 -9.51
C LYS A 667 -7.69 35.83 -9.74
N ASP A 668 -6.48 36.02 -9.21
CA ASP A 668 -5.36 35.06 -9.35
C ASP A 668 -5.35 33.95 -8.28
N LEU A 669 -6.45 33.76 -7.54
CA LEU A 669 -6.50 32.87 -6.38
C LEU A 669 -6.41 31.39 -6.77
N LYS A 670 -5.34 30.73 -6.32
CA LYS A 670 -5.03 29.31 -6.58
C LYS A 670 -5.28 28.43 -5.36
N VAL A 671 -5.13 28.97 -4.15
CA VAL A 671 -5.23 28.21 -2.89
C VAL A 671 -6.24 28.89 -1.97
N LEU A 672 -7.34 28.20 -1.66
CA LEU A 672 -8.38 28.68 -0.75
C LEU A 672 -8.63 27.66 0.36
N ASP A 673 -8.43 28.07 1.62
CA ASP A 673 -8.77 27.27 2.81
C ASP A 673 -9.82 27.99 3.65
N LEU A 674 -11.05 27.47 3.61
CA LEU A 674 -12.22 27.91 4.38
C LEU A 674 -12.57 26.91 5.50
N GLY A 675 -11.71 25.93 5.79
CA GLY A 675 -12.01 24.88 6.75
C GLY A 675 -12.31 25.41 8.15
N GLY A 676 -13.18 24.75 8.90
CA GLY A 676 -13.53 25.15 10.28
C GLY A 676 -14.36 26.42 10.41
N ASN A 677 -15.08 26.80 9.35
CA ASN A 677 -16.13 27.82 9.36
C ASN A 677 -17.53 27.15 9.28
N TYR A 678 -18.57 27.94 9.05
CA TYR A 678 -19.94 27.46 8.81
C TYR A 678 -20.36 27.89 7.40
N LEU A 679 -20.77 26.92 6.59
CA LEU A 679 -21.02 27.09 5.16
C LEU A 679 -22.03 26.03 4.70
N SER A 680 -23.20 26.46 4.24
CA SER A 680 -24.14 25.57 3.55
C SER A 680 -23.73 25.31 2.09
N SER A 681 -24.20 24.18 1.54
CA SER A 681 -23.96 23.80 0.15
C SER A 681 -24.74 24.67 -0.86
N THR A 682 -25.74 25.44 -0.42
CA THR A 682 -26.53 26.33 -1.29
C THR A 682 -25.83 27.66 -1.60
N ILE A 683 -24.93 28.14 -0.74
CA ILE A 683 -24.21 29.42 -0.94
C ILE A 683 -22.81 29.25 -1.54
N LEU A 684 -22.19 28.06 -1.40
CA LEU A 684 -20.83 27.82 -1.89
C LEU A 684 -20.65 28.12 -3.39
N PRO A 685 -21.59 27.81 -4.31
CA PRO A 685 -21.45 28.16 -5.73
C PRO A 685 -21.27 29.67 -5.97
N ARG A 686 -21.93 30.51 -5.16
CA ARG A 686 -21.85 31.98 -5.27
C ARG A 686 -20.49 32.48 -4.82
N ILE A 687 -20.01 31.99 -3.69
CA ILE A 687 -18.70 32.34 -3.10
C ILE A 687 -17.54 31.94 -4.05
N LEU A 688 -17.63 30.78 -4.70
CA LEU A 688 -16.60 30.31 -5.63
C LEU A 688 -16.70 30.90 -7.04
N SER A 689 -17.81 31.57 -7.40
CA SER A 689 -18.14 31.96 -8.78
C SER A 689 -17.07 32.80 -9.50
N GLN A 690 -16.28 33.59 -8.77
CA GLN A 690 -15.28 34.51 -9.32
C GLN A 690 -13.83 33.95 -9.29
N VAL A 691 -13.58 32.88 -8.53
CA VAL A 691 -12.23 32.36 -8.26
C VAL A 691 -11.90 31.14 -9.13
N LYS A 692 -12.05 31.31 -10.45
CA LYS A 692 -11.88 30.22 -11.44
C LYS A 692 -10.46 29.65 -11.56
N GLN A 693 -9.46 30.30 -10.96
CA GLN A 693 -8.05 29.88 -10.98
C GLN A 693 -7.67 28.91 -9.85
N LEU A 694 -8.63 28.47 -9.02
CA LEU A 694 -8.36 27.57 -7.90
C LEU A 694 -7.75 26.24 -8.34
N THR A 695 -6.66 25.84 -7.68
CA THR A 695 -6.01 24.52 -7.79
C THR A 695 -6.12 23.70 -6.52
N TYR A 696 -6.27 24.37 -5.36
CA TYR A 696 -6.47 23.77 -4.05
C TYR A 696 -7.65 24.41 -3.34
N LEU A 697 -8.62 23.59 -2.92
CA LEU A 697 -9.80 24.02 -2.16
C LEU A 697 -9.97 23.16 -0.91
N ASN A 698 -10.00 23.79 0.27
CA ASN A 698 -10.19 23.13 1.55
C ASN A 698 -11.45 23.63 2.28
N LEU A 699 -12.37 22.69 2.50
CA LEU A 699 -13.70 22.84 3.08
C LEU A 699 -13.88 21.86 4.27
N GLN A 700 -12.80 21.38 4.88
CA GLN A 700 -12.88 20.47 6.03
C GLN A 700 -13.67 21.09 7.19
N TYR A 701 -14.48 20.29 7.91
CA TYR A 701 -15.17 20.76 9.13
C TYR A 701 -16.01 22.05 8.94
N THR A 702 -16.60 22.23 7.75
CA THR A 702 -17.51 23.32 7.38
C THR A 702 -18.99 23.00 7.64
N ARG A 703 -19.29 21.74 8.01
CA ARG A 703 -20.62 21.14 8.26
C ARG A 703 -21.46 20.83 7.02
N LEU A 704 -20.85 20.82 5.82
CA LEU A 704 -21.50 20.39 4.58
C LEU A 704 -22.26 19.05 4.75
N GLY A 705 -23.51 19.02 4.31
CA GLY A 705 -24.39 17.84 4.29
C GLY A 705 -24.44 17.24 2.90
N TYR A 706 -25.64 17.15 2.32
CA TYR A 706 -25.81 16.78 0.91
C TYR A 706 -25.08 17.77 -0.02
N LEU A 707 -24.45 17.25 -1.07
CA LEU A 707 -23.84 18.05 -2.12
C LEU A 707 -24.79 18.08 -3.33
N PRO A 708 -25.44 19.21 -3.63
CA PRO A 708 -26.35 19.34 -4.76
C PRO A 708 -25.58 19.55 -6.07
N ASP A 709 -26.18 19.20 -7.21
CA ASP A 709 -25.64 19.50 -8.52
C ASP A 709 -25.20 20.97 -8.65
N LYS A 710 -24.09 21.20 -9.35
CA LYS A 710 -23.45 22.53 -9.54
C LYS A 710 -22.94 23.17 -8.23
N LEU A 711 -22.74 22.39 -7.16
CA LEU A 711 -22.05 22.83 -5.93
C LEU A 711 -20.71 23.54 -6.22
N PHE A 712 -19.95 22.97 -7.16
CA PHE A 712 -18.77 23.59 -7.73
C PHE A 712 -19.15 24.26 -9.06
N PRO A 713 -18.89 25.57 -9.23
CA PRO A 713 -18.95 26.20 -10.55
C PRO A 713 -17.80 25.68 -11.44
N GLU A 714 -17.63 26.28 -12.62
CA GLU A 714 -16.49 26.03 -13.52
C GLU A 714 -15.14 26.32 -12.81
N LEU A 715 -14.55 25.28 -12.23
CA LEU A 715 -13.26 25.32 -11.51
C LEU A 715 -12.31 24.29 -12.14
N PRO A 716 -11.99 24.43 -13.45
CA PRO A 716 -11.36 23.37 -14.23
C PRO A 716 -9.94 23.03 -13.77
N PHE A 717 -9.28 23.92 -13.02
CA PHE A 717 -7.91 23.75 -12.54
C PHE A 717 -7.80 23.13 -11.13
N ILE A 718 -8.93 22.79 -10.46
CA ILE A 718 -8.88 22.17 -9.13
C ILE A 718 -8.22 20.79 -9.24
N ASN A 719 -7.06 20.67 -8.61
CA ASN A 719 -6.28 19.43 -8.50
C ASN A 719 -6.44 18.76 -7.13
N THR A 720 -6.84 19.52 -6.10
CA THR A 720 -6.95 19.04 -4.71
C THR A 720 -8.18 19.60 -4.01
N LEU A 721 -9.04 18.71 -3.52
CA LEU A 721 -10.29 19.03 -2.84
C LEU A 721 -10.39 18.31 -1.49
N ILE A 722 -10.46 19.08 -0.40
CA ILE A 722 -10.52 18.56 0.97
C ILE A 722 -11.91 18.83 1.56
N MET A 723 -12.70 17.78 1.79
CA MET A 723 -14.07 17.84 2.33
C MET A 723 -14.29 16.93 3.55
N LYS A 724 -13.22 16.50 4.20
CA LYS A 724 -13.23 15.66 5.41
C LYS A 724 -13.92 16.30 6.62
N MET A 725 -14.30 15.46 7.58
CA MET A 725 -14.85 15.88 8.88
C MET A 725 -16.10 16.77 8.74
N ASN A 726 -16.87 16.57 7.67
CA ASN A 726 -18.16 17.21 7.43
C ASN A 726 -19.30 16.24 7.83
N ARG A 727 -20.50 16.44 7.28
CA ARG A 727 -21.70 15.64 7.52
C ARG A 727 -22.24 15.05 6.21
N ILE A 728 -21.36 14.87 5.23
CA ILE A 728 -21.74 14.48 3.86
C ILE A 728 -22.27 13.05 3.89
N TYR A 729 -23.51 12.86 3.45
CA TYR A 729 -24.19 11.55 3.43
C TYR A 729 -24.50 11.03 2.03
N GLY A 730 -24.44 11.89 1.01
CA GLY A 730 -24.69 11.61 -0.40
C GLY A 730 -24.53 12.88 -1.25
N TRP A 731 -24.62 12.72 -2.56
CA TRP A 731 -24.50 13.81 -3.53
C TRP A 731 -25.16 13.47 -4.87
N ASP A 732 -25.53 14.49 -5.64
CA ASP A 732 -26.06 14.33 -7.00
C ASP A 732 -24.97 13.90 -8.00
N ARG A 733 -25.39 13.34 -9.14
CA ARG A 733 -24.50 12.68 -10.12
C ARG A 733 -23.40 13.59 -10.67
N ASP A 734 -23.74 14.84 -11.00
CA ASP A 734 -22.89 15.73 -11.79
C ASP A 734 -22.22 16.82 -10.95
N VAL A 735 -22.25 16.68 -9.62
CA VAL A 735 -21.54 17.52 -8.62
C VAL A 735 -20.07 17.74 -8.97
N PHE A 736 -19.39 16.70 -9.48
CA PHE A 736 -17.97 16.75 -9.83
C PHE A 736 -17.69 17.02 -11.32
N ALA A 737 -18.71 17.18 -12.17
CA ALA A 737 -18.54 17.29 -13.63
C ALA A 737 -17.67 18.49 -14.07
N HIS A 738 -17.63 19.56 -13.25
CA HIS A 738 -16.93 20.82 -13.57
C HIS A 738 -15.55 20.97 -12.91
N VAL A 739 -15.07 19.95 -12.16
CA VAL A 739 -13.73 19.91 -11.53
C VAL A 739 -12.85 18.84 -12.20
N THR A 740 -12.75 18.92 -13.53
CA THR A 740 -12.16 17.88 -14.39
C THR A 740 -10.69 17.53 -14.10
N SER A 741 -9.88 18.45 -13.56
CA SER A 741 -8.46 18.19 -13.22
C SER A 741 -8.24 17.51 -11.84
N LEU A 742 -9.31 17.10 -11.13
CA LEU A 742 -9.19 16.67 -9.73
C LEU A 742 -8.34 15.40 -9.56
N GLN A 743 -7.16 15.55 -8.95
CA GLN A 743 -6.21 14.47 -8.70
C GLN A 743 -6.23 13.93 -7.27
N TYR A 744 -6.68 14.73 -6.29
CA TYR A 744 -6.74 14.35 -4.87
C TYR A 744 -8.09 14.74 -4.23
N LEU A 745 -8.83 13.77 -3.70
CA LEU A 745 -10.11 13.97 -3.01
C LEU A 745 -10.12 13.35 -1.60
N ASP A 746 -10.27 14.17 -0.56
CA ASP A 746 -10.34 13.71 0.85
C ASP A 746 -11.73 13.95 1.44
N LEU A 747 -12.54 12.89 1.46
CA LEU A 747 -13.91 12.78 1.98
C LEU A 747 -13.96 12.01 3.32
N ARG A 748 -12.82 11.78 3.99
CA ARG A 748 -12.76 10.95 5.20
C ARG A 748 -13.57 11.53 6.36
N ASN A 749 -14.05 10.67 7.26
CA ASN A 749 -14.80 11.04 8.46
C ASN A 749 -16.05 11.89 8.11
N ASN A 750 -16.88 11.36 7.22
CA ASN A 750 -18.19 11.89 6.85
C ASN A 750 -19.28 10.86 7.23
N LEU A 751 -20.51 11.04 6.72
CA LEU A 751 -21.67 10.18 6.97
C LEU A 751 -22.06 9.37 5.72
N ILE A 752 -21.11 9.16 4.79
CA ILE A 752 -21.37 8.49 3.50
C ILE A 752 -21.75 7.04 3.78
N LYS A 753 -22.96 6.66 3.35
CA LYS A 753 -23.47 5.29 3.52
C LYS A 753 -23.27 4.43 2.29
N ILE A 754 -23.64 4.93 1.12
CA ILE A 754 -23.61 4.16 -0.13
C ILE A 754 -22.74 4.91 -1.13
N VAL A 755 -22.05 4.15 -1.97
CA VAL A 755 -21.26 4.64 -3.11
C VAL A 755 -21.58 3.73 -4.28
N ASN A 756 -22.01 4.33 -5.39
CA ASN A 756 -22.42 3.67 -6.62
C ASN A 756 -21.78 4.34 -7.85
N GLU A 757 -22.08 3.86 -9.05
CA GLU A 757 -21.46 4.37 -10.28
C GLU A 757 -21.75 5.86 -10.54
N SER A 758 -22.95 6.33 -10.20
CA SER A 758 -23.28 7.77 -10.28
C SER A 758 -22.59 8.61 -9.20
N SER A 759 -22.06 8.01 -8.13
CA SER A 759 -21.28 8.72 -7.11
C SER A 759 -19.90 9.15 -7.64
N PHE A 760 -19.27 8.33 -8.49
CA PHE A 760 -17.97 8.61 -9.08
C PHE A 760 -17.99 8.31 -10.59
N PRO A 761 -18.46 9.26 -11.43
CA PRO A 761 -18.50 9.06 -12.88
C PRO A 761 -17.10 8.86 -13.46
N THR A 762 -17.03 8.16 -14.59
CA THR A 762 -15.77 7.81 -15.28
C THR A 762 -14.91 9.03 -15.63
N THR A 763 -15.53 10.18 -15.93
CA THR A 763 -14.85 11.46 -16.17
C THR A 763 -14.05 11.97 -14.96
N LEU A 764 -14.53 11.74 -13.74
CA LEU A 764 -13.80 12.04 -12.51
C LEU A 764 -12.72 10.97 -12.25
N LEU A 765 -13.08 9.70 -12.40
CA LEU A 765 -12.17 8.57 -12.13
C LEU A 765 -10.95 8.55 -13.06
N ALA A 766 -11.04 9.08 -14.28
CA ALA A 766 -9.94 9.11 -15.24
C ALA A 766 -8.73 9.96 -14.78
N ASN A 767 -8.96 11.05 -14.03
CA ASN A 767 -7.91 11.98 -13.59
C ASN A 767 -7.55 11.85 -12.10
N LEU A 768 -8.38 11.17 -11.31
CA LEU A 768 -8.21 11.06 -9.86
C LEU A 768 -7.10 10.08 -9.49
N LYS A 769 -5.99 10.57 -8.94
CA LYS A 769 -4.82 9.76 -8.54
C LYS A 769 -4.92 9.22 -7.11
N THR A 770 -5.64 9.92 -6.23
CA THR A 770 -5.72 9.58 -4.81
C THR A 770 -7.07 9.96 -4.23
N ILE A 771 -7.68 9.04 -3.50
CA ILE A 771 -8.95 9.26 -2.80
C ILE A 771 -8.88 8.76 -1.36
N ASN A 772 -9.57 9.47 -0.46
CA ASN A 772 -9.72 9.06 0.93
C ASN A 772 -11.20 9.10 1.34
N LEU A 773 -11.77 7.94 1.64
CA LEU A 773 -13.13 7.76 2.15
C LEU A 773 -13.14 7.06 3.52
N ALA A 774 -11.99 7.03 4.20
CA ALA A 774 -11.82 6.40 5.50
C ALA A 774 -12.79 6.92 6.57
N THR A 775 -13.21 6.05 7.49
CA THR A 775 -14.08 6.40 8.64
C THR A 775 -15.44 6.98 8.21
N ASN A 776 -16.01 6.47 7.11
CA ASN A 776 -17.41 6.69 6.73
C ASN A 776 -18.30 5.54 7.22
N GLN A 777 -19.63 5.73 7.18
CA GLN A 777 -20.62 4.82 7.75
C GLN A 777 -21.19 3.86 6.69
N PHE A 778 -20.32 3.13 5.99
CA PHE A 778 -20.72 2.35 4.81
C PHE A 778 -21.83 1.32 5.11
N ALA A 779 -22.87 1.31 4.29
CA ALA A 779 -23.98 0.38 4.36
C ALA A 779 -23.69 -0.79 3.43
N CYS A 780 -23.36 -1.94 4.01
CA CYS A 780 -23.04 -3.17 3.30
C CYS A 780 -24.33 -3.89 2.88
N THR A 781 -25.04 -3.24 1.95
CA THR A 781 -26.22 -3.73 1.24
C THR A 781 -25.88 -4.01 -0.24
N CYS A 782 -26.84 -4.53 -1.00
CA CYS A 782 -26.67 -4.86 -2.42
C CYS A 782 -26.29 -3.65 -3.30
N GLU A 783 -26.67 -2.43 -2.92
CA GLU A 783 -26.28 -1.20 -3.63
C GLU A 783 -24.77 -0.93 -3.56
N GLN A 784 -24.10 -1.43 -2.52
CA GLN A 784 -22.67 -1.22 -2.30
C GLN A 784 -21.77 -2.14 -3.16
N ILE A 785 -22.34 -3.12 -3.88
CA ILE A 785 -21.62 -4.11 -4.69
C ILE A 785 -20.69 -3.45 -5.72
N TRP A 786 -21.16 -2.41 -6.42
CA TRP A 786 -20.35 -1.69 -7.42
C TRP A 786 -19.04 -1.17 -6.81
N PHE A 787 -19.13 -0.50 -5.67
CA PHE A 787 -17.96 0.09 -5.00
C PHE A 787 -17.02 -0.97 -4.43
N VAL A 788 -17.54 -2.09 -3.90
CA VAL A 788 -16.68 -3.20 -3.43
C VAL A 788 -15.99 -3.93 -4.58
N SER A 789 -16.60 -3.99 -5.76
CA SER A 789 -15.95 -4.47 -6.99
C SER A 789 -14.85 -3.50 -7.44
N TRP A 790 -15.19 -2.21 -7.56
CA TRP A 790 -14.26 -1.14 -7.94
C TRP A 790 -13.06 -1.03 -6.98
N LEU A 791 -13.27 -1.14 -5.67
CA LEU A 791 -12.21 -1.16 -4.64
C LEU A 791 -11.20 -2.31 -4.81
N ARG A 792 -11.53 -3.38 -5.55
CA ARG A 792 -10.63 -4.50 -5.85
C ARG A 792 -9.93 -4.37 -7.21
N GLN A 793 -10.34 -3.44 -8.06
CA GLN A 793 -9.89 -3.31 -9.45
C GLN A 793 -9.29 -1.93 -9.77
N THR A 794 -9.46 -0.94 -8.90
CA THR A 794 -9.02 0.44 -9.13
C THR A 794 -7.52 0.62 -8.92
N ASN A 795 -6.88 1.32 -9.87
CA ASN A 795 -5.47 1.74 -9.78
C ASN A 795 -5.30 3.05 -8.96
N ILE A 796 -6.40 3.61 -8.44
CA ILE A 796 -6.40 4.88 -7.70
C ILE A 796 -5.92 4.65 -6.27
N THR A 797 -5.02 5.50 -5.77
CA THR A 797 -4.45 5.33 -4.42
C THR A 797 -5.50 5.57 -3.33
N LEU A 798 -5.91 4.48 -2.66
CA LEU A 798 -6.91 4.46 -1.58
C LEU A 798 -6.25 4.70 -0.21
N LEU A 799 -6.32 5.92 0.31
CA LEU A 799 -5.69 6.25 1.59
C LEU A 799 -6.42 5.57 2.78
N GLN A 800 -5.64 4.87 3.61
CA GLN A 800 -6.11 4.13 4.80
C GLN A 800 -7.03 2.92 4.52
N PHE A 801 -7.17 2.52 3.26
CA PHE A 801 -7.77 1.23 2.89
C PHE A 801 -6.80 0.07 3.19
N PRO A 802 -7.29 -1.12 3.61
CA PRO A 802 -8.65 -1.42 4.03
C PRO A 802 -8.95 -1.02 5.49
N GLN A 803 -7.92 -0.73 6.29
CA GLN A 803 -7.98 -0.65 7.77
C GLN A 803 -8.94 0.42 8.34
N ARG A 804 -9.46 1.35 7.53
CA ARG A 804 -10.45 2.37 7.92
C ARG A 804 -11.74 2.35 7.08
N TYR A 805 -11.97 1.28 6.33
CA TYR A 805 -13.16 1.09 5.49
C TYR A 805 -13.95 -0.10 6.05
N TYR A 806 -14.93 0.19 6.91
CA TYR A 806 -15.75 -0.80 7.61
C TYR A 806 -17.23 -0.62 7.30
N CYS A 807 -17.97 -1.72 7.28
CA CYS A 807 -19.43 -1.72 7.29
C CYS A 807 -19.94 -1.15 8.62
N SER A 808 -20.92 -0.25 8.57
CA SER A 808 -21.63 0.30 9.73
C SER A 808 -23.07 -0.19 9.83
N SER A 809 -23.60 -0.78 8.76
CA SER A 809 -24.90 -1.45 8.71
C SER A 809 -24.91 -2.48 7.56
N PRO A 810 -25.86 -3.44 7.52
CA PRO A 810 -26.73 -3.84 8.64
C PRO A 810 -25.93 -4.44 9.80
N ASP A 811 -26.57 -4.64 10.96
CA ASP A 811 -25.89 -4.97 12.21
C ASP A 811 -25.06 -6.27 12.14
N ASN A 812 -25.53 -7.24 11.35
CA ASN A 812 -24.83 -8.49 11.06
C ASN A 812 -23.48 -8.32 10.33
N TYR A 813 -23.26 -7.18 9.66
CA TYR A 813 -21.98 -6.82 9.05
C TYR A 813 -21.26 -5.68 9.81
N SER A 814 -21.86 -5.10 10.85
CA SER A 814 -21.31 -3.91 11.51
C SER A 814 -19.93 -4.19 12.12
N GLY A 815 -18.97 -3.31 11.84
CA GLY A 815 -17.56 -3.45 12.22
C GLY A 815 -16.72 -4.38 11.32
N SER A 816 -17.31 -5.12 10.37
CA SER A 816 -16.54 -5.90 9.39
C SER A 816 -15.89 -5.01 8.32
N LEU A 817 -14.79 -5.48 7.70
CA LEU A 817 -14.08 -4.71 6.67
C LEU A 817 -14.85 -4.73 5.34
N LEU A 818 -15.05 -3.55 4.74
CA LEU A 818 -15.79 -3.36 3.50
C LEU A 818 -15.20 -4.18 2.33
N LYS A 819 -13.87 -4.40 2.32
CA LYS A 819 -13.19 -5.23 1.30
C LYS A 819 -13.61 -6.70 1.32
N ASP A 820 -14.09 -7.19 2.47
CA ASP A 820 -14.44 -8.59 2.72
C ASP A 820 -15.94 -8.84 2.57
N TYR A 821 -16.75 -7.78 2.45
CA TYR A 821 -18.15 -7.89 2.06
C TYR A 821 -18.27 -8.64 0.72
N LYS A 822 -18.99 -9.75 0.77
CA LYS A 822 -19.32 -10.63 -0.36
C LYS A 822 -20.76 -11.09 -0.17
N PRO A 823 -21.77 -10.28 -0.54
CA PRO A 823 -23.15 -10.73 -0.46
C PRO A 823 -23.32 -11.94 -1.37
N SER A 824 -24.12 -12.93 -0.94
CA SER A 824 -24.43 -14.04 -1.84
C SER A 824 -25.28 -13.53 -3.00
N PHE A 825 -25.07 -14.06 -4.21
CA PHE A 825 -25.86 -13.71 -5.38
C PHE A 825 -27.36 -13.86 -5.12
N VAL A 826 -27.72 -14.88 -4.34
CA VAL A 826 -29.07 -15.22 -3.90
C VAL A 826 -29.67 -14.16 -2.96
N SER A 827 -28.87 -13.62 -2.04
CA SER A 827 -29.29 -12.57 -1.08
C SER A 827 -29.64 -11.25 -1.75
N CYS A 828 -29.02 -10.95 -2.90
CA CYS A 828 -29.28 -9.72 -3.65
C CYS A 828 -30.19 -9.90 -4.87
N ASN A 829 -30.59 -11.13 -5.18
CA ASN A 829 -31.53 -11.44 -6.26
C ASN A 829 -32.64 -12.37 -5.71
N PRO A 830 -33.62 -11.85 -4.94
CA PRO A 830 -34.70 -12.67 -4.37
C PRO A 830 -35.53 -13.40 -5.44
N ILE A 831 -35.56 -12.89 -6.68
CA ILE A 831 -36.12 -13.57 -7.86
C ILE A 831 -35.53 -14.98 -8.03
N PHE A 832 -34.23 -15.18 -7.73
CA PHE A 832 -33.56 -16.47 -7.87
C PHE A 832 -34.06 -17.50 -6.84
N LEU A 833 -34.37 -17.07 -5.60
CA LEU A 833 -35.04 -17.92 -4.61
C LEU A 833 -36.45 -18.32 -5.06
N ILE A 834 -37.19 -17.39 -5.67
CA ILE A 834 -38.53 -17.65 -6.20
C ILE A 834 -38.45 -18.69 -7.33
N VAL A 835 -37.49 -18.56 -8.26
CA VAL A 835 -37.26 -19.53 -9.36
C VAL A 835 -36.84 -20.91 -8.84
N ILE A 836 -35.98 -20.98 -7.82
CA ILE A 836 -35.63 -22.26 -7.16
C ILE A 836 -36.86 -22.88 -6.47
N SER A 837 -37.66 -22.07 -5.77
CA SER A 837 -38.85 -22.55 -5.05
C SER A 837 -39.94 -23.06 -6.01
N ILE A 838 -40.17 -22.36 -7.12
CA ILE A 838 -41.11 -22.77 -8.17
C ILE A 838 -40.63 -24.04 -8.86
N SER A 839 -39.35 -24.14 -9.23
CA SER A 839 -38.82 -25.35 -9.88
C SER A 839 -38.81 -26.56 -8.94
N ALA A 840 -38.48 -26.38 -7.65
CA ALA A 840 -38.62 -27.43 -6.63
C ALA A 840 -40.09 -27.88 -6.45
N LEU A 841 -41.05 -26.95 -6.43
CA LEU A 841 -42.48 -27.28 -6.33
C LEU A 841 -42.97 -28.04 -7.57
N ILE A 842 -42.55 -27.64 -8.78
CA ILE A 842 -42.87 -28.35 -10.03
C ILE A 842 -42.27 -29.76 -10.01
N CYS A 843 -41.01 -29.92 -9.59
CA CYS A 843 -40.39 -31.23 -9.43
C CYS A 843 -41.12 -32.10 -8.40
N LEU A 844 -41.57 -31.52 -7.28
CA LEU A 844 -42.37 -32.24 -6.27
C LEU A 844 -43.72 -32.68 -6.84
N LEU A 845 -44.42 -31.82 -7.59
CA LEU A 845 -45.70 -32.14 -8.24
C LEU A 845 -45.54 -33.21 -9.32
N ILE A 846 -44.46 -33.18 -10.10
CA ILE A 846 -44.13 -34.25 -11.05
C ILE A 846 -43.85 -35.55 -10.30
N LEU A 847 -43.09 -35.51 -9.19
CA LEU A 847 -42.79 -36.70 -8.39
C LEU A 847 -44.07 -37.29 -7.76
N THR A 848 -44.96 -36.47 -7.19
CA THR A 848 -46.23 -36.94 -6.63
C THR A 848 -47.19 -37.42 -7.70
N MET A 849 -47.19 -36.85 -8.91
CA MET A 849 -47.94 -37.37 -10.05
C MET A 849 -47.39 -38.72 -10.54
N LEU A 850 -46.07 -38.89 -10.63
CA LEU A 850 -45.45 -40.17 -10.98
C LEU A 850 -45.70 -41.25 -9.91
N ILE A 851 -45.61 -40.88 -8.63
CA ILE A 851 -45.99 -41.75 -7.50
C ILE A 851 -47.48 -42.07 -7.57
N PHE A 852 -48.36 -41.10 -7.83
CA PHE A 852 -49.81 -41.33 -7.95
C PHE A 852 -50.13 -42.24 -9.13
N LEU A 853 -49.51 -42.07 -10.30
CA LEU A 853 -49.68 -42.95 -11.45
C LEU A 853 -49.19 -44.37 -11.13
N LYS A 854 -48.00 -44.52 -10.51
CA LYS A 854 -47.46 -45.84 -10.13
C LYS A 854 -48.28 -46.50 -9.02
N CYS A 855 -48.76 -45.75 -8.05
CA CYS A 855 -49.66 -46.22 -6.99
C CYS A 855 -51.04 -46.56 -7.55
N ASN A 856 -51.60 -45.81 -8.49
CA ASN A 856 -52.86 -46.13 -9.16
C ASN A 856 -52.75 -47.45 -9.94
N ILE A 857 -51.65 -47.66 -10.67
CA ILE A 857 -51.33 -48.96 -11.30
C ILE A 857 -51.21 -50.07 -10.24
N ASN A 858 -50.44 -49.86 -9.17
CA ASN A 858 -50.24 -50.87 -8.13
C ASN A 858 -51.53 -51.15 -7.32
N ILE A 859 -52.38 -50.16 -7.09
CA ILE A 859 -53.69 -50.28 -6.42
C ILE A 859 -54.69 -50.98 -7.33
N LYS A 860 -54.74 -50.66 -8.63
CA LYS A 860 -55.51 -51.43 -9.63
C LYS A 860 -55.05 -52.89 -9.66
N ASN A 861 -53.74 -53.15 -9.66
CA ASN A 861 -53.18 -54.50 -9.63
C ASN A 861 -53.51 -55.22 -8.30
N CYS A 862 -53.47 -54.53 -7.16
CA CYS A 862 -53.80 -55.10 -5.86
C CYS A 862 -55.31 -55.38 -5.74
N LEU A 863 -56.18 -54.46 -6.16
CA LEU A 863 -57.63 -54.65 -6.23
C LEU A 863 -58.02 -55.73 -7.25
N TYR A 864 -57.29 -55.87 -8.36
CA TYR A 864 -57.43 -56.97 -9.31
C TYR A 864 -57.05 -58.30 -8.66
N LEU A 865 -55.90 -58.40 -8.00
CA LEU A 865 -55.49 -59.61 -7.27
C LEU A 865 -56.42 -59.96 -6.10
N LEU A 866 -56.98 -58.96 -5.42
CA LEU A 866 -57.99 -59.14 -4.37
C LEU A 866 -59.33 -59.60 -4.96
N LYS A 867 -59.81 -59.00 -6.05
CA LYS A 867 -60.98 -59.50 -6.81
C LYS A 867 -60.74 -60.94 -7.28
N VAL A 868 -59.59 -61.26 -7.87
CA VAL A 868 -59.27 -62.63 -8.31
C VAL A 868 -59.20 -63.60 -7.13
N LYS A 869 -58.67 -63.21 -5.96
CA LYS A 869 -58.74 -64.03 -4.73
C LYS A 869 -60.17 -64.18 -4.20
N GLN A 870 -61.01 -63.16 -4.32
CA GLN A 870 -62.40 -63.16 -3.89
C GLN A 870 -63.26 -64.05 -4.80
N PHE A 871 -63.18 -63.88 -6.13
CA PHE A 871 -63.82 -64.77 -7.11
C PHE A 871 -63.36 -66.23 -6.95
N ARG A 872 -62.05 -66.48 -6.79
CA ARG A 872 -61.53 -67.84 -6.49
C ARG A 872 -62.01 -68.43 -5.16
N ARG A 873 -62.43 -67.60 -4.19
CA ARG A 873 -63.03 -68.06 -2.91
C ARG A 873 -64.56 -68.18 -2.95
N GLN A 874 -65.23 -67.56 -3.91
CA GLN A 874 -66.69 -67.57 -4.03
C GLN A 874 -67.24 -68.55 -5.08
N GLY A 875 -66.39 -69.15 -5.92
CA GLY A 875 -66.75 -70.34 -6.70
C GLY A 875 -67.78 -70.15 -7.84
N TYR A 876 -68.23 -68.91 -8.10
CA TYR A 876 -69.18 -68.61 -9.16
C TYR A 876 -68.51 -68.05 -10.41
N LEU A 877 -68.66 -68.78 -11.52
CA LEU A 877 -68.37 -68.37 -12.89
C LEU A 877 -69.53 -68.92 -13.74
N PRO A 878 -70.41 -68.08 -14.31
CA PRO A 878 -71.48 -68.57 -15.17
C PRO A 878 -70.87 -69.03 -16.51
N ILE A 879 -71.00 -70.32 -16.79
CA ILE A 879 -70.80 -70.86 -18.13
C ILE A 879 -72.11 -70.54 -18.88
N LEU A 880 -72.08 -69.54 -19.76
CA LEU A 880 -73.19 -69.25 -20.68
C LEU A 880 -73.27 -70.40 -21.68
N ASN A 881 -74.40 -71.09 -21.71
CA ASN A 881 -74.67 -72.11 -22.73
C ASN A 881 -75.32 -71.46 -23.96
N SER A 882 -75.26 -72.15 -25.10
CA SER A 882 -76.04 -71.80 -26.29
C SER A 882 -77.54 -71.69 -26.01
N ASP A 883 -78.01 -72.51 -25.07
CA ASP A 883 -79.41 -72.80 -24.81
C ASP A 883 -80.13 -71.67 -24.04
N ASP A 884 -79.36 -70.72 -23.49
CA ASP A 884 -79.86 -69.48 -22.88
C ASP A 884 -80.39 -68.47 -23.91
N TYR A 885 -80.19 -68.73 -25.22
CA TYR A 885 -80.53 -67.83 -26.32
C TYR A 885 -81.64 -68.38 -27.21
N GLU A 886 -82.56 -67.51 -27.63
CA GLU A 886 -83.70 -67.88 -28.47
C GLU A 886 -83.29 -68.30 -29.89
N TYR A 887 -82.09 -67.89 -30.34
CA TYR A 887 -81.51 -68.22 -31.63
C TYR A 887 -80.01 -68.51 -31.51
N HIS A 888 -79.51 -69.48 -32.28
CA HIS A 888 -78.09 -69.83 -32.33
C HIS A 888 -77.24 -68.74 -33.01
N ALA A 889 -77.79 -68.05 -34.01
CA ALA A 889 -77.22 -66.80 -34.51
C ALA A 889 -78.23 -65.91 -35.25
N PHE A 890 -77.99 -64.60 -35.22
CA PHE A 890 -78.58 -63.63 -36.15
C PHE A 890 -77.74 -63.58 -37.43
N VAL A 891 -78.36 -63.65 -38.62
CA VAL A 891 -77.63 -63.58 -39.90
C VAL A 891 -77.86 -62.24 -40.59
N VAL A 892 -76.78 -61.51 -40.80
CA VAL A 892 -76.75 -60.20 -41.45
C VAL A 892 -76.26 -60.36 -42.89
N TYR A 893 -77.04 -59.89 -43.86
CA TYR A 893 -76.78 -60.08 -45.30
C TYR A 893 -77.45 -58.99 -46.14
N CYS A 894 -77.00 -58.81 -47.37
CA CYS A 894 -77.60 -57.88 -48.33
C CYS A 894 -78.72 -58.55 -49.14
N GLU A 895 -79.74 -57.81 -49.56
CA GLU A 895 -80.91 -58.33 -50.30
C GLU A 895 -80.54 -59.20 -51.50
N GLU A 896 -79.55 -58.76 -52.30
CA GLU A 896 -79.03 -59.49 -53.46
C GLU A 896 -78.52 -60.92 -53.13
N ASN A 897 -78.16 -61.19 -51.87
CA ASN A 897 -77.70 -62.50 -51.40
C ASN A 897 -78.80 -63.34 -50.72
N ARG A 898 -80.00 -62.79 -50.53
CA ARG A 898 -81.12 -63.43 -49.79
C ARG A 898 -81.41 -64.86 -50.26
N ILE A 899 -81.40 -65.11 -51.57
CA ILE A 899 -81.71 -66.43 -52.15
C ILE A 899 -80.72 -67.48 -51.65
N TRP A 900 -79.42 -67.18 -51.68
CA TRP A 900 -78.37 -68.08 -51.18
C TRP A 900 -78.42 -68.22 -49.66
N VAL A 901 -78.59 -67.11 -48.93
CA VAL A 901 -78.65 -67.15 -47.46
C VAL A 901 -79.83 -67.99 -46.98
N HIS A 902 -81.00 -67.86 -47.60
CA HIS A 902 -82.16 -68.66 -47.25
C HIS A 902 -82.02 -70.13 -47.66
N ASN A 903 -81.69 -70.40 -48.93
CA ASN A 903 -81.81 -71.74 -49.51
C ASN A 903 -80.57 -72.62 -49.32
N ASP A 904 -79.37 -72.04 -49.34
CA ASP A 904 -78.09 -72.76 -49.28
C ASP A 904 -77.44 -72.70 -47.89
N PHE A 905 -77.58 -71.58 -47.16
CA PHE A 905 -76.95 -71.39 -45.84
C PHE A 905 -77.86 -71.75 -44.66
N VAL A 906 -78.95 -70.99 -44.46
CA VAL A 906 -79.87 -71.18 -43.31
C VAL A 906 -80.60 -72.51 -43.42
N LYS A 907 -81.31 -72.77 -44.52
CA LYS A 907 -82.04 -74.04 -44.71
C LYS A 907 -81.16 -75.27 -44.52
N ARG A 908 -79.89 -75.22 -44.95
CA ARG A 908 -78.94 -76.31 -44.74
C ARG A 908 -78.62 -76.51 -43.25
N LEU A 909 -78.15 -75.46 -42.58
CA LEU A 909 -77.69 -75.54 -41.19
C LEU A 909 -78.83 -75.75 -40.17
N GLU A 910 -80.07 -75.38 -40.51
CA GLU A 910 -81.25 -75.69 -39.70
C GLU A 910 -81.74 -77.15 -39.86
N ILE A 911 -81.58 -77.75 -41.04
CA ILE A 911 -82.06 -79.13 -41.33
C ILE A 911 -80.98 -80.19 -41.09
N GLU A 912 -79.74 -79.96 -41.51
CA GLU A 912 -78.64 -80.94 -41.42
C GLU A 912 -77.94 -80.89 -40.04
N ASP A 913 -77.78 -79.70 -39.45
CA ASP A 913 -76.98 -79.48 -38.24
C ASP A 913 -77.77 -79.05 -37.00
N GLY A 914 -79.09 -78.88 -37.12
CA GLY A 914 -80.01 -78.60 -36.01
C GLY A 914 -79.92 -77.19 -35.40
N PHE A 915 -79.30 -76.23 -36.09
CA PHE A 915 -79.27 -74.84 -35.63
C PHE A 915 -80.62 -74.13 -35.82
N LYS A 916 -80.73 -72.91 -35.29
CA LYS A 916 -81.90 -72.02 -35.44
C LYS A 916 -81.40 -70.60 -35.63
N PHE A 917 -81.66 -69.99 -36.79
CA PHE A 917 -81.19 -68.65 -37.13
C PHE A 917 -82.31 -67.62 -37.08
N CYS A 918 -81.96 -66.37 -36.81
CA CYS A 918 -82.85 -65.23 -37.00
C CYS A 918 -82.47 -64.50 -38.29
N ILE A 919 -83.42 -64.29 -39.19
CA ILE A 919 -83.25 -63.52 -40.43
C ILE A 919 -84.36 -62.47 -40.60
N HIS A 920 -83.98 -61.26 -41.04
CA HIS A 920 -84.86 -60.10 -41.10
C HIS A 920 -86.14 -60.26 -41.97
N HIS A 921 -86.14 -61.21 -42.91
CA HIS A 921 -87.29 -61.54 -43.75
C HIS A 921 -88.32 -62.50 -43.16
N ARG A 922 -87.95 -63.24 -42.10
CA ARG A 922 -88.75 -64.34 -41.53
C ARG A 922 -89.15 -64.05 -40.10
N ASP A 923 -88.23 -63.48 -39.33
CA ASP A 923 -88.28 -63.48 -37.87
C ASP A 923 -88.56 -62.10 -37.26
N PHE A 924 -88.59 -61.02 -38.06
CA PHE A 924 -88.84 -59.66 -37.57
C PHE A 924 -90.31 -59.36 -37.32
N GLU A 925 -90.60 -58.65 -36.23
CA GLU A 925 -91.96 -58.25 -35.88
C GLU A 925 -92.46 -57.13 -36.80
N VAL A 926 -93.56 -57.41 -37.50
CA VAL A 926 -94.24 -56.47 -38.40
C VAL A 926 -94.74 -55.25 -37.60
N GLY A 927 -94.38 -54.05 -38.06
CA GLY A 927 -94.76 -52.78 -37.43
C GLY A 927 -93.74 -52.22 -36.44
N LYS A 928 -92.73 -52.99 -36.00
CA LYS A 928 -91.56 -52.44 -35.29
C LYS A 928 -90.55 -51.84 -36.28
N PRO A 929 -89.87 -50.72 -35.95
CA PRO A 929 -88.78 -50.20 -36.77
C PRO A 929 -87.66 -51.23 -36.95
N ILE A 930 -87.06 -51.28 -38.14
CA ILE A 930 -86.02 -52.27 -38.50
C ILE A 930 -84.83 -52.20 -37.53
N SER A 931 -84.42 -51.01 -37.10
CA SER A 931 -83.36 -50.80 -36.11
C SER A 931 -83.67 -51.38 -34.73
N VAL A 932 -84.94 -51.33 -34.29
CA VAL A 932 -85.40 -51.90 -33.01
C VAL A 932 -85.51 -53.42 -33.10
N ASN A 933 -85.98 -53.94 -34.24
CA ASN A 933 -85.92 -55.38 -34.53
C ASN A 933 -84.46 -55.88 -34.50
N ILE A 934 -83.53 -55.18 -35.14
CA ILE A 934 -82.10 -55.54 -35.15
C ILE A 934 -81.52 -55.62 -33.73
N ASP A 935 -81.66 -54.61 -32.88
CA ASP A 935 -81.14 -54.67 -31.51
C ASP A 935 -81.82 -55.78 -30.67
N GLN A 936 -83.14 -55.94 -30.79
CA GLN A 936 -83.88 -56.99 -30.10
C GLN A 936 -83.38 -58.40 -30.49
N TYR A 937 -83.27 -58.69 -31.78
CA TYR A 937 -82.89 -60.01 -32.28
C TYR A 937 -81.39 -60.28 -32.22
N LEU A 938 -80.54 -59.24 -32.21
CA LEU A 938 -79.15 -59.35 -31.80
C LEU A 938 -79.08 -59.85 -30.36
N ASN A 939 -79.68 -59.16 -29.40
CA ASN A 939 -79.57 -59.53 -27.98
C ASN A 939 -80.20 -60.90 -27.66
N LYS A 940 -81.21 -61.35 -28.44
CA LYS A 940 -81.80 -62.70 -28.37
C LYS A 940 -80.98 -63.82 -29.02
N SER A 941 -79.96 -63.50 -29.82
CA SER A 941 -79.16 -64.48 -30.55
C SER A 941 -77.80 -64.71 -29.89
N TRP A 942 -77.32 -65.95 -29.85
CA TRP A 942 -76.00 -66.31 -29.30
C TRP A 942 -74.87 -65.64 -30.08
N LYS A 943 -74.68 -65.99 -31.36
CA LYS A 943 -73.70 -65.35 -32.27
C LYS A 943 -74.33 -64.40 -33.28
N VAL A 944 -73.50 -63.70 -34.04
CA VAL A 944 -73.88 -63.02 -35.29
C VAL A 944 -73.06 -63.57 -36.45
N VAL A 945 -73.74 -64.00 -37.51
CA VAL A 945 -73.12 -64.38 -38.79
C VAL A 945 -73.24 -63.21 -39.76
N VAL A 946 -72.16 -62.86 -40.45
CA VAL A 946 -72.14 -61.74 -41.42
C VAL A 946 -71.75 -62.25 -42.80
N ILE A 947 -72.65 -62.10 -43.78
CA ILE A 947 -72.49 -62.59 -45.15
C ILE A 947 -71.94 -61.47 -46.03
N ILE A 948 -70.63 -61.50 -46.25
CA ILE A 948 -69.84 -60.44 -46.91
C ILE A 948 -69.71 -60.73 -48.42
N SER A 949 -70.20 -59.78 -49.22
CA SER A 949 -70.19 -59.76 -50.69
C SER A 949 -69.97 -58.33 -51.22
N ASN A 950 -69.74 -58.14 -52.52
CA ASN A 950 -69.66 -56.81 -53.12
C ASN A 950 -70.99 -56.06 -53.08
N ALA A 951 -72.13 -56.74 -52.93
CA ALA A 951 -73.43 -56.11 -52.69
C ALA A 951 -73.49 -55.56 -51.26
N PHE A 952 -73.18 -56.41 -50.27
CA PHE A 952 -73.09 -56.03 -48.86
C PHE A 952 -72.12 -54.86 -48.62
N ALA A 953 -70.97 -54.87 -49.31
CA ALA A 953 -69.98 -53.80 -49.22
C ALA A 953 -70.45 -52.45 -49.81
N LYS A 954 -71.40 -52.44 -50.76
CA LYS A 954 -71.98 -51.22 -51.34
C LYS A 954 -73.20 -50.68 -50.59
N SER A 955 -73.95 -51.54 -49.91
CA SER A 955 -75.20 -51.17 -49.24
C SER A 955 -74.92 -50.26 -48.03
N GLU A 956 -75.41 -49.02 -48.08
CA GLU A 956 -75.29 -48.05 -46.97
C GLU A 956 -75.94 -48.60 -45.69
N TRP A 957 -77.04 -49.35 -45.82
CA TRP A 957 -77.69 -50.03 -44.70
C TRP A 957 -76.76 -51.07 -44.06
N CYS A 958 -76.08 -51.87 -44.86
CA CYS A 958 -75.13 -52.87 -44.37
C CYS A 958 -73.86 -52.26 -43.77
N GLN A 959 -73.47 -51.05 -44.20
CA GLN A 959 -72.39 -50.28 -43.55
C GLN A 959 -72.81 -49.82 -42.15
N TRP A 960 -74.06 -49.41 -41.93
CA TRP A 960 -74.59 -49.12 -40.60
C TRP A 960 -74.65 -50.38 -39.70
N GLU A 961 -75.02 -51.53 -40.27
CA GLU A 961 -75.01 -52.81 -39.54
C GLU A 961 -73.59 -53.22 -39.11
N ILE A 962 -72.55 -52.94 -39.90
CA ILE A 962 -71.14 -53.18 -39.55
C ILE A 962 -70.74 -52.50 -38.24
N ASP A 963 -71.18 -51.26 -37.98
CA ASP A 963 -70.82 -50.54 -36.76
C ASP A 963 -71.44 -51.18 -35.50
N ILE A 964 -72.68 -51.66 -35.59
CA ILE A 964 -73.36 -52.41 -34.53
C ILE A 964 -72.66 -53.77 -34.29
N ILE A 965 -72.26 -54.44 -35.36
CA ILE A 965 -71.47 -55.67 -35.33
C ILE A 965 -70.12 -55.45 -34.62
N GLN A 966 -69.44 -54.33 -34.89
CA GLN A 966 -68.19 -53.97 -34.19
C GLN A 966 -68.41 -53.65 -32.70
N GLU A 967 -69.48 -52.93 -32.34
CA GLU A 967 -69.87 -52.69 -30.95
C GLU A 967 -70.08 -54.02 -30.20
N ARG A 968 -70.81 -54.97 -30.81
CA ARG A 968 -71.02 -56.30 -30.24
C ARG A 968 -69.71 -57.07 -30.06
N ARG A 969 -68.80 -57.04 -31.05
CA ARG A 969 -67.46 -57.66 -30.94
C ARG A 969 -66.67 -57.10 -29.75
N ARG A 970 -66.76 -55.79 -29.50
CA ARG A 970 -66.06 -55.14 -28.39
C ARG A 970 -66.62 -55.54 -27.01
N ARG A 971 -67.94 -55.78 -26.93
CA ARG A 971 -68.61 -56.23 -25.70
C ARG A 971 -68.43 -57.72 -25.40
N GLN A 972 -68.55 -58.58 -26.42
CA GLN A 972 -68.65 -60.04 -26.25
C GLN A 972 -67.40 -60.81 -26.75
N GLY A 973 -66.39 -60.11 -27.27
CA GLY A 973 -65.16 -60.73 -27.77
C GLY A 973 -65.27 -61.19 -29.23
N ARG A 974 -64.12 -61.58 -29.81
CA ARG A 974 -64.02 -61.90 -31.24
C ARG A 974 -64.86 -63.13 -31.63
N ASN A 975 -65.04 -64.10 -30.73
CA ASN A 975 -65.84 -65.31 -30.95
C ASN A 975 -67.35 -65.06 -31.08
N ALA A 976 -67.86 -63.86 -30.75
CA ALA A 976 -69.28 -63.52 -30.92
C ALA A 976 -69.69 -63.34 -32.39
N LEU A 977 -68.71 -63.16 -33.30
CA LEU A 977 -68.92 -62.95 -34.72
C LEU A 977 -68.37 -64.10 -35.56
N LEU A 978 -69.11 -64.52 -36.58
CA LEU A 978 -68.64 -65.40 -37.66
C LEU A 978 -68.76 -64.66 -38.99
N LEU A 979 -67.62 -64.30 -39.59
CA LEU A 979 -67.59 -63.65 -40.90
C LEU A 979 -67.52 -64.69 -42.02
N VAL A 980 -68.48 -64.65 -42.93
CA VAL A 980 -68.56 -65.53 -44.11
C VAL A 980 -68.44 -64.68 -45.36
N MET A 981 -67.35 -64.86 -46.11
CA MET A 981 -67.07 -64.13 -47.35
C MET A 981 -67.47 -64.99 -48.56
N LEU A 982 -68.49 -64.56 -49.29
CA LEU A 982 -68.98 -65.23 -50.50
C LEU A 982 -68.02 -65.09 -51.69
N GLU A 983 -67.39 -63.93 -51.79
CA GLU A 983 -66.55 -63.52 -52.90
C GLU A 983 -65.54 -62.47 -52.43
N ASN A 984 -64.46 -62.28 -53.17
CA ASN A 984 -63.47 -61.26 -52.84
C ASN A 984 -64.06 -59.85 -53.08
N ILE A 985 -64.02 -58.99 -52.06
CA ILE A 985 -64.45 -57.60 -52.18
C ILE A 985 -63.48 -56.84 -53.08
N THR A 986 -64.02 -56.22 -54.14
CA THR A 986 -63.25 -55.36 -55.04
C THR A 986 -62.82 -54.08 -54.32
N SER A 987 -61.62 -53.56 -54.66
CA SER A 987 -61.02 -52.41 -53.97
C SER A 987 -61.91 -51.16 -53.96
N LYS A 988 -62.76 -50.96 -54.97
CA LYS A 988 -63.73 -49.86 -55.06
C LYS A 988 -64.80 -49.89 -53.95
N ASN A 989 -65.13 -51.07 -53.43
CA ASN A 989 -66.19 -51.24 -52.42
C ASN A 989 -65.61 -51.41 -50.99
N MET A 990 -64.29 -51.32 -50.81
CA MET A 990 -63.62 -51.58 -49.54
C MET A 990 -63.65 -50.33 -48.63
N THR A 991 -64.71 -50.19 -47.83
CA THR A 991 -64.83 -49.11 -46.84
C THR A 991 -63.88 -49.29 -45.66
N SER A 992 -63.54 -48.19 -44.96
CA SER A 992 -62.64 -48.25 -43.79
C SER A 992 -63.17 -49.13 -42.64
N PRO A 993 -64.47 -49.09 -42.27
CA PRO A 993 -65.03 -49.99 -41.25
C PRO A 993 -64.98 -51.46 -41.70
N LEU A 994 -65.35 -51.78 -42.95
CA LEU A 994 -65.32 -53.14 -43.48
C LEU A 994 -63.90 -53.69 -43.53
N ARG A 995 -62.93 -52.88 -43.97
CA ARG A 995 -61.51 -53.25 -43.95
C ARG A 995 -61.03 -53.53 -42.53
N THR A 996 -61.32 -52.63 -41.59
CA THR A 996 -60.94 -52.79 -40.18
C THR A 996 -61.54 -54.07 -39.58
N LEU A 997 -62.80 -54.38 -39.90
CA LEU A 997 -63.47 -55.60 -39.46
C LEU A 997 -62.79 -56.86 -40.02
N LEU A 998 -62.46 -56.88 -41.32
CA LEU A 998 -61.79 -58.01 -42.01
C LEU A 998 -60.32 -58.19 -41.60
N ASP A 999 -59.56 -57.10 -41.42
CA ASP A 999 -58.15 -57.15 -41.03
C ASP A 999 -57.98 -57.60 -39.55
N SER A 1000 -59.03 -57.52 -38.72
CA SER A 1000 -58.98 -57.85 -37.27
C SER A 1000 -59.90 -58.99 -36.80
N THR A 1001 -60.61 -59.67 -37.71
CA THR A 1001 -61.51 -60.81 -37.41
C THR A 1001 -61.30 -61.92 -38.45
N PRO A 1002 -61.09 -63.19 -38.05
CA PRO A 1002 -60.96 -64.28 -39.03
C PRO A 1002 -62.27 -64.49 -39.80
N HIS A 1003 -62.15 -64.72 -41.12
CA HIS A 1003 -63.29 -64.95 -42.01
C HIS A 1003 -63.17 -66.25 -42.81
N LEU A 1004 -64.26 -67.02 -42.84
CA LEU A 1004 -64.39 -68.20 -43.69
C LEU A 1004 -64.75 -67.76 -45.11
N ARG A 1005 -64.11 -68.33 -46.14
CA ARG A 1005 -64.43 -68.03 -47.54
C ARG A 1005 -65.20 -69.18 -48.17
N PHE A 1006 -66.38 -68.90 -48.71
CA PHE A 1006 -67.15 -69.88 -49.46
C PHE A 1006 -66.45 -70.21 -50.78
N LYS A 1007 -66.36 -71.50 -51.11
CA LYS A 1007 -65.83 -72.00 -52.39
C LYS A 1007 -66.59 -73.25 -52.79
N LYS A 1008 -67.31 -73.17 -53.91
CA LYS A 1008 -68.06 -74.29 -54.48
C LYS A 1008 -67.12 -75.39 -54.99
N GLY A 1009 -67.43 -76.65 -54.71
CA GLY A 1009 -66.61 -77.81 -55.13
C GLY A 1009 -65.75 -78.42 -54.02
N ILE A 1010 -64.50 -78.80 -54.31
CA ILE A 1010 -63.68 -79.71 -53.46
C ILE A 1010 -63.45 -79.17 -52.02
N GLY A 1011 -63.48 -77.84 -51.81
CA GLY A 1011 -63.34 -77.23 -50.48
C GLY A 1011 -64.65 -77.06 -49.69
N GLU A 1012 -65.80 -77.42 -50.27
CA GLU A 1012 -67.11 -77.00 -49.75
C GLU A 1012 -67.47 -77.67 -48.42
N ASN A 1013 -67.25 -78.98 -48.27
CA ASN A 1013 -67.49 -79.67 -46.99
C ASN A 1013 -66.62 -79.10 -45.85
N VAL A 1014 -65.37 -78.69 -46.15
CA VAL A 1014 -64.46 -78.09 -45.15
C VAL A 1014 -64.99 -76.72 -44.70
N PHE A 1015 -65.59 -75.93 -45.60
CA PHE A 1015 -66.26 -74.69 -45.25
C PHE A 1015 -67.44 -74.94 -44.30
N TRP A 1016 -68.31 -75.90 -44.61
CA TRP A 1016 -69.47 -76.20 -43.76
C TRP A 1016 -69.05 -76.72 -42.39
N THR A 1017 -68.09 -77.65 -42.31
CA THR A 1017 -67.54 -78.12 -41.02
C THR A 1017 -66.97 -76.96 -40.19
N ALA A 1018 -66.24 -76.02 -40.80
CA ALA A 1018 -65.69 -74.86 -40.10
C ALA A 1018 -66.77 -73.87 -39.60
N VAL A 1019 -67.87 -73.70 -40.34
CA VAL A 1019 -69.04 -72.91 -39.91
C VAL A 1019 -69.71 -73.56 -38.69
N VAL A 1020 -69.97 -74.87 -38.76
CA VAL A 1020 -70.60 -75.65 -37.70
C VAL A 1020 -69.74 -75.67 -36.42
N GLU A 1021 -68.44 -75.88 -36.57
CA GLU A 1021 -67.49 -75.84 -35.46
C GLU A 1021 -67.47 -74.44 -34.82
N ASP A 1022 -67.42 -73.37 -35.61
CA ASP A 1022 -67.41 -72.03 -35.03
C ASP A 1022 -68.72 -71.66 -34.33
N LEU A 1023 -69.87 -72.00 -34.90
CA LEU A 1023 -71.17 -71.76 -34.25
C LEU A 1023 -71.25 -72.42 -32.87
N ARG A 1024 -70.62 -73.60 -32.68
CA ARG A 1024 -70.55 -74.33 -31.40
C ARG A 1024 -69.43 -73.83 -30.46
N LYS A 1025 -68.52 -72.94 -30.89
CA LYS A 1025 -67.48 -72.37 -30.00
C LYS A 1025 -68.09 -71.39 -29.00
N ALA A 1026 -67.75 -71.58 -27.72
CA ALA A 1026 -68.11 -70.68 -26.63
C ALA A 1026 -67.67 -69.22 -26.90
N ILE A 1027 -68.56 -68.28 -26.56
CA ILE A 1027 -68.29 -66.85 -26.62
C ILE A 1027 -67.48 -66.44 -25.38
N GLY A 1028 -66.16 -66.59 -25.49
CA GLY A 1028 -65.22 -66.16 -24.45
C GLY A 1028 -65.04 -64.65 -24.41
N GLN A 1029 -64.94 -64.09 -23.19
CA GLN A 1029 -64.71 -62.66 -22.95
C GLN A 1029 -63.46 -62.13 -23.68
N PRO A 1030 -63.44 -60.85 -24.11
CA PRO A 1030 -62.36 -60.29 -24.92
C PRO A 1030 -60.98 -60.33 -24.23
N PRO A 1031 -59.89 -60.44 -25.00
CA PRO A 1031 -58.53 -60.29 -24.47
C PRO A 1031 -58.32 -58.88 -23.90
N VAL A 1032 -57.57 -58.79 -22.81
CA VAL A 1032 -57.40 -57.57 -21.97
C VAL A 1032 -56.39 -56.58 -22.59
N SER A 1033 -56.47 -56.37 -23.91
CA SER A 1033 -55.55 -55.55 -24.70
C SER A 1033 -56.22 -54.64 -25.74
N GLU A 1034 -57.55 -54.49 -25.69
CA GLU A 1034 -58.35 -53.60 -26.56
C GLU A 1034 -59.26 -52.64 -25.74
N LEU A 1035 -58.86 -52.30 -24.51
CA LEU A 1035 -59.52 -51.36 -23.58
C LEU A 1035 -58.51 -50.47 -22.84
#